data_AF-A0A9P9PF60-F1
#
_entry.id   AF-A0A9P9PF60-F1
#
_cell.length_a   1.000
_cell.length_b   1.000
_cell.length_c   1.000
_cell.angle_alpha   90.00
_cell.angle_beta   90.00
_cell.angle_gamma   90.00
#
_symmetry.space_group_name_H-M   'P 1'
#
loop_
_entity.id
_entity.type
_entity.pdbx_description
1 polymer ?
#
loop_
_entity_poly.entity_id
_entity_poly.type
_entity_poly.pdbx_seq_one_letter_code
_entity_poly.pdbx_strand_id
1 'polypeptide(L)'
;MAAPPVFPPGLPLDDRSNALKIPIITLIVFSSIFVALRLGISWKNRNYFLLTDHLLWTGHALAIVGASFAYKMAEVGGGKHVWDPIMTPANLEKYLRYLWVGQLLNLYGMALIKLSVCAYIFMLDFSKGFRVVIWLSVIIHISLNFIFPSIILFGECKPISKHWDVAGTQPGSCWPAKPRVISGYSGAATNILTDLIYTMAPLIYISRVQLPKRTIWGVRAVFLLGLTTTTISALKLYEMKSLYDSPDPTYTGVNLSIFAIAEVFVGAFTASLPPMRKTFENLLHKVLPASLTGASKSSGNSYALKGVGSQPSTQSSSRPKHDGDDDSELGILPEDETVSGKEPDNTISINVNSSLILRTTFTLNASSPCPSCSSHHVSRIRRAPPIVAYCRVHLHSSTIMSKLSRPYRRDLQFRGFIEGLTYSDGSSQPLCHFFGGIPFALPPIGPFRFQKPRALPTCYRYGTRINPGRFTGGSGLCPQGSREGLDESSWDEDCLQSNIWVPAGDPPDEGWPVLFYIHGGFLQFGTSNSLDFCALLGESSTKCVIVAPAYRLNVFGFLASPEALESCPDYAVNLGFWDQRMALQWTFENISYFGGSASNITIAGYSAGAHSVFHQLAYDLGVPDKKAIVKKALMLSNGPGMQPKSLNEAQDQFNELLSTLGIALNLSAAEKLAKLRGIDAKKLVEASYKMELHQYRAVTDGSFVRYGLLEEINNGVFAQSLKRRGIQLIIGECSDEHFVYGTWRPPQSGYENMLRRLEADYPRKACKVLMNHYFPNRKLPPVYKTWQAAFGHIYADVQIHAFERGMVNTLIKQGAGDLIHRYRIEWRAKCVDKTMPKGWGASHGSDLAIWFFGNGSTLSEKEKRIVSEGFLDPLSRFLKGEQFDWGTQHAMQIRTLKSDGSLVIEEDTRLEEGLKLWDELKKAGLLAQPKEIAKL
;
A
#
# COMPACT_ATOMS: atom_id res chain seq x y z
N MET A 1 4.11 77.59 -8.14
CA MET A 1 5.08 77.11 -7.13
C MET A 1 4.55 77.52 -5.76
N ALA A 2 4.29 76.58 -4.87
CA ALA A 2 4.09 76.88 -3.46
C ALA A 2 5.46 76.84 -2.75
N ALA A 3 5.63 77.58 -1.66
CA ALA A 3 6.82 77.45 -0.81
C ALA A 3 6.90 76.03 -0.21
N PRO A 4 8.10 75.49 0.05
CA PRO A 4 8.22 74.25 0.81
C PRO A 4 7.57 74.44 2.20
N PRO A 5 6.90 73.42 2.76
CA PRO A 5 6.32 73.51 4.09
C PRO A 5 7.43 73.78 5.13
N VAL A 6 7.33 74.93 5.80
CA VAL A 6 8.20 75.26 6.94
C VAL A 6 7.73 74.43 8.12
N PHE A 7 8.33 73.25 8.27
CA PHE A 7 8.09 72.38 9.42
C PHE A 7 8.53 73.07 10.72
N PRO A 8 7.80 72.89 11.84
CA PRO A 8 8.17 73.51 13.11
C PRO A 8 9.54 73.03 13.59
N PRO A 9 10.42 73.93 14.08
CA PRO A 9 11.74 73.54 14.54
C PRO A 9 11.65 72.63 15.78
N GLY A 10 12.40 71.53 15.76
CA GLY A 10 12.43 70.55 16.86
C GLY A 10 11.63 69.27 16.63
N LEU A 11 11.08 69.03 15.43
CA LEU A 11 10.57 67.69 15.07
C LEU A 11 11.72 66.65 15.04
N PRO A 12 11.45 65.38 15.40
CA PRO A 12 12.43 64.31 15.33
C PRO A 12 12.84 64.01 13.88
N LEU A 13 14.09 63.56 13.72
CA LEU A 13 14.72 63.18 12.44
C LEU A 13 15.42 61.80 12.57
N ASP A 14 14.80 60.90 13.34
CA ASP A 14 15.32 59.55 13.58
C ASP A 14 15.31 58.71 12.29
N ASP A 15 16.37 57.92 12.08
CA ASP A 15 16.50 57.03 10.92
C ASP A 15 16.36 55.55 11.32
N ARG A 16 15.21 54.97 11.00
CA ARG A 16 14.91 53.54 11.17
C ARG A 16 15.07 52.74 9.88
N SER A 17 15.61 53.33 8.80
CA SER A 17 15.81 52.63 7.53
C SER A 17 16.78 51.44 7.68
N ASN A 18 17.81 51.55 8.52
CA ASN A 18 18.70 50.43 8.84
C ASN A 18 18.00 49.33 9.66
N ALA A 19 17.07 49.70 10.54
CA ALA A 19 16.23 48.74 11.26
C ALA A 19 15.26 47.97 10.34
N LEU A 20 15.00 48.46 9.12
CA LEU A 20 14.29 47.73 8.05
C LEU A 20 15.25 46.93 7.15
N LYS A 21 16.37 47.54 6.71
CA LYS A 21 17.36 46.93 5.80
C LYS A 21 18.03 45.68 6.40
N ILE A 22 18.42 45.71 7.67
CA ILE A 22 19.15 44.61 8.32
C ILE A 22 18.27 43.34 8.45
N PRO A 23 17.01 43.41 8.97
CA PRO A 23 16.10 42.27 8.93
C PRO A 23 15.81 41.76 7.51
N ILE A 24 15.64 42.63 6.51
CA ILE A 24 15.41 42.20 5.12
C ILE A 24 16.54 41.29 4.63
N ILE A 25 17.80 41.72 4.75
CA ILE A 25 18.96 40.91 4.32
C ILE A 25 19.05 39.61 5.15
N THR A 26 18.86 39.71 6.47
CA THR A 26 18.94 38.56 7.38
C THR A 26 17.90 37.49 7.05
N LEU A 27 16.64 37.90 6.82
CA LEU A 27 15.53 37.02 6.48
C LEU A 27 15.71 36.37 5.09
N ILE A 28 16.15 37.15 4.09
CA ILE A 28 16.47 36.64 2.76
C ILE A 28 17.55 35.56 2.87
N VAL A 29 18.68 35.84 3.52
CA VAL A 29 19.80 34.88 3.63
C VAL A 29 19.39 33.65 4.41
N PHE A 30 18.80 33.81 5.60
CA PHE A 30 18.39 32.70 6.45
C PHE A 30 17.39 31.78 5.74
N SER A 31 16.31 32.34 5.19
CA SER A 31 15.26 31.57 4.55
C SER A 31 15.75 30.89 3.26
N SER A 32 16.58 31.59 2.46
CA SER A 32 17.17 31.01 1.24
C SER A 32 18.08 29.81 1.51
N ILE A 33 18.78 29.76 2.65
CA ILE A 33 19.57 28.58 3.05
C ILE A 33 18.66 27.36 3.22
N PHE A 34 17.53 27.49 3.93
CA PHE A 34 16.60 26.38 4.14
C PHE A 34 15.85 25.97 2.86
N VAL A 35 15.44 26.93 2.03
CA VAL A 35 14.83 26.64 0.72
C VAL A 35 15.84 25.91 -0.19
N ALA A 36 17.09 26.36 -0.26
CA ALA A 36 18.14 25.71 -1.04
C ALA A 36 18.48 24.30 -0.51
N LEU A 37 18.52 24.10 0.80
CA LEU A 37 18.71 22.78 1.42
C LEU A 37 17.54 21.83 1.09
N ARG A 38 16.29 22.29 1.18
CA ARG A 38 15.12 21.48 0.78
C ARG A 38 15.19 21.10 -0.69
N LEU A 39 15.49 22.04 -1.58
CA LEU A 39 15.61 21.76 -3.01
C LEU A 39 16.77 20.78 -3.31
N GLY A 40 17.91 20.94 -2.63
CA GLY A 40 19.05 20.00 -2.77
C GLY A 40 18.73 18.59 -2.29
N ILE A 41 17.92 18.45 -1.22
CA ILE A 41 17.46 17.14 -0.72
C ILE A 41 16.39 16.54 -1.66
N SER A 42 15.40 17.32 -2.11
CA SER A 42 14.45 16.88 -3.14
C SER A 42 15.17 16.38 -4.39
N TRP A 43 16.18 17.10 -4.86
CA TRP A 43 16.98 16.70 -6.01
C TRP A 43 17.76 15.39 -5.74
N LYS A 44 18.48 15.29 -4.61
CA LYS A 44 19.23 14.08 -4.25
C LYS A 44 18.34 12.84 -4.14
N ASN A 45 17.17 12.99 -3.54
CA ASN A 45 16.29 11.86 -3.21
C ASN A 45 15.41 11.42 -4.39
N ARG A 46 15.01 12.34 -5.27
CA ARG A 46 14.01 12.07 -6.33
C ARG A 46 14.50 12.36 -7.76
N ASN A 47 15.57 13.14 -7.96
CA ASN A 47 15.99 13.70 -9.26
C ASN A 47 14.92 14.57 -9.98
N TYR A 48 13.80 14.90 -9.33
CA TYR A 48 12.79 15.84 -9.82
C TYR A 48 12.16 16.62 -8.66
N PHE A 49 11.53 17.75 -8.98
CA PHE A 49 10.85 18.61 -8.03
C PHE A 49 9.34 18.31 -7.99
N LEU A 50 8.76 18.31 -6.79
CA LEU A 50 7.32 18.15 -6.61
C LEU A 50 6.59 19.49 -6.78
N LEU A 51 5.26 19.46 -6.96
CA LEU A 51 4.42 20.68 -6.98
C LEU A 51 4.63 21.54 -5.71
N THR A 52 4.86 20.88 -4.57
CA THR A 52 5.24 21.51 -3.30
C THR A 52 6.54 22.31 -3.38
N ASP A 53 7.52 21.86 -4.17
CA ASP A 53 8.82 22.53 -4.33
C ASP A 53 8.69 23.71 -5.31
N HIS A 54 7.98 23.50 -6.43
CA HIS A 54 7.70 24.54 -7.42
C HIS A 54 6.95 25.74 -6.81
N LEU A 55 5.92 25.48 -6.00
CA LEU A 55 5.17 26.53 -5.30
C LEU A 55 6.05 27.26 -4.26
N LEU A 56 6.89 26.52 -3.52
CA LEU A 56 7.80 27.12 -2.53
C LEU A 56 8.82 28.05 -3.19
N TRP A 57 9.60 27.58 -4.18
CA TRP A 57 10.68 28.39 -4.74
C TRP A 57 10.16 29.57 -5.55
N THR A 58 9.03 29.41 -6.25
CA THR A 58 8.38 30.54 -6.96
C THR A 58 7.89 31.60 -5.97
N GLY A 59 7.24 31.19 -4.88
CA GLY A 59 6.80 32.11 -3.83
C GLY A 59 7.96 32.83 -3.13
N HIS A 60 9.05 32.10 -2.85
CA HIS A 60 10.27 32.64 -2.27
C HIS A 60 10.99 33.62 -3.22
N ALA A 61 11.05 33.34 -4.51
CA ALA A 61 11.60 34.25 -5.51
C ALA A 61 10.81 35.57 -5.59
N LEU A 62 9.48 35.50 -5.61
CA LEU A 62 8.62 36.70 -5.54
C LEU A 62 8.83 37.47 -4.23
N ALA A 63 8.99 36.77 -3.10
CA ALA A 63 9.30 37.39 -1.81
C ALA A 63 10.67 38.11 -1.81
N ILE A 64 11.71 37.53 -2.43
CA ILE A 64 13.02 38.19 -2.59
C ILE A 64 12.90 39.47 -3.43
N VAL A 65 12.16 39.44 -4.55
CA VAL A 65 11.96 40.64 -5.39
C VAL A 65 11.13 41.69 -4.63
N GLY A 66 10.06 41.29 -3.94
CA GLY A 66 9.24 42.19 -3.11
C GLY A 66 10.02 42.82 -1.95
N ALA A 67 10.87 42.04 -1.27
CA ALA A 67 11.76 42.53 -0.23
C ALA A 67 12.90 43.38 -0.77
N SER A 68 13.33 43.16 -2.02
CA SER A 68 14.26 44.06 -2.73
C SER A 68 13.61 45.41 -3.04
N PHE A 69 12.32 45.44 -3.39
CA PHE A 69 11.55 46.68 -3.46
C PHE A 69 11.38 47.35 -2.08
N ALA A 70 11.17 46.59 -1.01
CA ALA A 70 11.16 47.13 0.36
C ALA A 70 12.55 47.67 0.80
N TYR A 71 13.65 47.09 0.31
CA TYR A 71 15.00 47.63 0.50
C TYR A 71 15.19 48.95 -0.26
N LYS A 72 14.74 49.02 -1.52
CA LYS A 72 14.75 50.28 -2.31
C LYS A 72 13.81 51.35 -1.76
N MET A 73 12.68 50.96 -1.16
CA MET A 73 11.81 51.83 -0.37
C MET A 73 12.58 52.44 0.82
N ALA A 74 13.41 51.64 1.51
CA ALA A 74 14.27 52.10 2.60
C ALA A 74 15.52 52.91 2.13
N GLU A 75 15.89 52.88 0.86
CA GLU A 75 16.88 53.80 0.28
C GLU A 75 16.29 55.20 0.00
N VAL A 76 15.04 55.28 -0.48
CA VAL A 76 14.40 56.57 -0.86
C VAL A 76 13.72 57.30 0.30
N GLY A 77 13.75 56.76 1.52
CA GLY A 77 13.24 57.42 2.73
C GLY A 77 12.40 56.54 3.67
N GLY A 78 12.12 55.29 3.32
CA GLY A 78 11.33 54.39 4.18
C GLY A 78 12.00 54.14 5.54
N GLY A 79 11.28 54.44 6.63
CA GLY A 79 11.82 54.44 7.98
C GLY A 79 12.44 55.76 8.44
N LYS A 80 12.37 56.82 7.64
CA LYS A 80 12.53 58.21 8.07
C LYS A 80 11.15 58.87 8.15
N HIS A 81 11.09 60.02 8.81
CA HIS A 81 9.87 60.81 8.94
C HIS A 81 9.43 61.41 7.59
N VAL A 82 8.12 61.65 7.44
CA VAL A 82 7.57 62.28 6.20
C VAL A 82 8.07 63.72 5.99
N TRP A 83 8.58 64.36 7.05
CA TRP A 83 9.19 65.69 7.06
C TRP A 83 10.73 65.70 7.01
N ASP A 84 11.37 64.53 6.85
CA ASP A 84 12.83 64.45 6.64
C ASP A 84 13.22 65.16 5.31
N PRO A 85 14.29 65.98 5.28
CA PRO A 85 14.74 66.66 4.06
C PRO A 85 14.98 65.76 2.83
N ILE A 86 15.21 64.45 3.02
CA ILE A 86 15.34 63.49 1.91
C ILE A 86 14.01 63.16 1.23
N MET A 87 12.88 63.35 1.94
CA MET A 87 11.52 62.99 1.53
C MET A 87 10.90 64.02 0.57
N THR A 88 11.66 64.38 -0.48
CA THR A 88 11.15 65.20 -1.59
C THR A 88 9.93 64.52 -2.26
N PRO A 89 9.01 65.27 -2.90
CA PRO A 89 7.84 64.68 -3.56
C PRO A 89 8.18 63.56 -4.56
N ALA A 90 9.31 63.69 -5.28
CA ALA A 90 9.80 62.68 -6.22
C ALA A 90 10.38 61.43 -5.54
N ASN A 91 10.83 61.52 -4.28
CA ASN A 91 11.22 60.36 -3.48
C ASN A 91 10.02 59.73 -2.77
N LEU A 92 9.03 60.52 -2.34
CA LEU A 92 7.77 60.02 -1.80
C LEU A 92 6.95 59.25 -2.87
N GLU A 93 6.95 59.72 -4.13
CA GLU A 93 6.39 58.95 -5.25
C GLU A 93 7.12 57.61 -5.44
N LYS A 94 8.46 57.58 -5.41
CA LYS A 94 9.22 56.32 -5.48
C LYS A 94 8.93 55.41 -4.30
N TYR A 95 8.82 55.95 -3.08
CA TYR A 95 8.45 55.22 -1.88
C TYR A 95 7.09 54.53 -2.07
N LEU A 96 6.06 55.26 -2.53
CA LEU A 96 4.73 54.71 -2.76
C LEU A 96 4.70 53.66 -3.88
N ARG A 97 5.44 53.88 -4.98
CA ARG A 97 5.63 52.88 -6.05
C ARG A 97 6.27 51.59 -5.53
N TYR A 98 7.37 51.70 -4.79
CA TYR A 98 8.09 50.55 -4.24
C TYR A 98 7.29 49.83 -3.15
N LEU A 99 6.52 50.56 -2.33
CA LEU A 99 5.60 50.00 -1.35
C LEU A 99 4.48 49.19 -2.03
N TRP A 100 3.83 49.74 -3.06
CA TRP A 100 2.75 49.06 -3.80
C TRP A 100 3.26 47.78 -4.51
N VAL A 101 4.39 47.87 -5.22
CA VAL A 101 5.00 46.71 -5.91
C VAL A 101 5.51 45.68 -4.90
N GLY A 102 6.15 46.12 -3.81
CA GLY A 102 6.58 45.24 -2.72
C GLY A 102 5.42 44.51 -2.07
N GLN A 103 4.31 45.21 -1.78
CA GLN A 103 3.10 44.63 -1.22
C GLN A 103 2.44 43.62 -2.16
N LEU A 104 2.37 43.91 -3.47
CA LEU A 104 1.85 42.98 -4.48
C LEU A 104 2.68 41.68 -4.53
N LEU A 105 4.00 41.80 -4.61
CA LEU A 105 4.90 40.66 -4.69
C LEU A 105 4.91 39.83 -3.41
N ASN A 106 4.85 40.48 -2.24
CA ASN A 106 4.78 39.81 -0.94
C ASN A 106 3.45 39.06 -0.75
N LEU A 107 2.33 39.63 -1.22
CA LEU A 107 1.00 39.00 -1.24
C LEU A 107 1.01 37.71 -2.09
N TYR A 108 1.59 37.77 -3.29
CA TYR A 108 1.65 36.63 -4.22
C TYR A 108 2.66 35.57 -3.73
N GLY A 109 3.79 35.99 -3.17
CA GLY A 109 4.77 35.11 -2.53
C GLY A 109 4.15 34.30 -1.39
N MET A 110 3.44 34.98 -0.47
CA MET A 110 2.76 34.34 0.66
C MET A 110 1.71 33.32 0.22
N ALA A 111 0.93 33.65 -0.82
CA ALA A 111 -0.08 32.75 -1.37
C ALA A 111 0.53 31.45 -1.92
N LEU A 112 1.62 31.54 -2.68
CA LEU A 112 2.31 30.36 -3.21
C LEU A 112 2.99 29.53 -2.11
N ILE A 113 3.60 30.18 -1.12
CA ILE A 113 4.22 29.50 0.04
C ILE A 113 3.18 28.71 0.84
N LYS A 114 2.01 29.30 1.15
CA LYS A 114 0.92 28.58 1.83
C LYS A 114 0.29 27.49 0.97
N LEU A 115 0.14 27.69 -0.34
CA LEU A 115 -0.27 26.61 -1.24
C LEU A 115 0.74 25.45 -1.29
N SER A 116 2.04 25.71 -1.13
CA SER A 116 3.06 24.66 -0.98
C SER A 116 2.86 23.81 0.28
N VAL A 117 2.52 24.45 1.41
CA VAL A 117 2.19 23.78 2.68
C VAL A 117 0.91 22.96 2.53
N CYS A 118 -0.13 23.51 1.90
CA CYS A 118 -1.36 22.79 1.61
C CYS A 118 -1.13 21.57 0.71
N ALA A 119 -0.33 21.69 -0.34
CA ALA A 119 0.01 20.58 -1.23
C ALA A 119 0.77 19.47 -0.49
N TYR A 120 1.72 19.82 0.39
CA TYR A 120 2.42 18.84 1.24
C TYR A 120 1.43 18.14 2.19
N ILE A 121 0.54 18.91 2.84
CA ILE A 121 -0.51 18.41 3.73
C ILE A 121 -1.56 17.57 2.97
N PHE A 122 -1.72 17.74 1.65
CA PHE A 122 -2.59 16.89 0.83
C PHE A 122 -1.97 15.59 0.35
N MET A 123 -0.63 15.51 0.27
CA MET A 123 0.05 14.23 0.06
C MET A 123 -0.17 13.33 1.28
N LEU A 124 0.12 13.83 2.50
CA LEU A 124 -0.12 13.12 3.78
C LEU A 124 -1.49 12.41 3.82
N ASP A 125 -1.54 11.08 4.06
CA ASP A 125 -2.81 10.33 4.03
C ASP A 125 -3.69 10.56 5.28
N PHE A 126 -4.36 11.69 5.27
CA PHE A 126 -5.35 12.04 6.26
C PHE A 126 -6.74 11.51 5.92
N SER A 127 -7.51 11.20 6.98
CA SER A 127 -8.91 10.77 6.89
C SER A 127 -9.80 11.73 6.07
N LYS A 128 -10.88 11.21 5.46
CA LYS A 128 -11.76 11.99 4.58
C LYS A 128 -12.31 13.28 5.21
N GLY A 129 -12.70 13.25 6.49
CA GLY A 129 -13.17 14.45 7.20
C GLY A 129 -12.09 15.51 7.41
N PHE A 130 -10.82 15.09 7.52
CA PHE A 130 -9.68 15.99 7.64
C PHE A 130 -9.34 16.63 6.28
N ARG A 131 -9.33 15.85 5.19
CA ARG A 131 -9.10 16.40 3.83
C ARG A 131 -10.13 17.49 3.49
N VAL A 132 -11.37 17.40 4.00
CA VAL A 132 -12.38 18.49 3.90
C VAL A 132 -11.97 19.76 4.65
N VAL A 133 -11.43 19.66 5.87
CA VAL A 133 -10.95 20.84 6.63
C VAL A 133 -9.81 21.54 5.89
N ILE A 134 -8.87 20.79 5.30
CA ILE A 134 -7.78 21.38 4.51
C ILE A 134 -8.33 22.05 3.23
N TRP A 135 -9.27 21.42 2.51
CA TRP A 135 -9.94 22.05 1.37
C TRP A 135 -10.66 23.36 1.72
N LEU A 136 -11.37 23.39 2.86
CA LEU A 136 -11.98 24.63 3.37
C LEU A 136 -10.92 25.69 3.70
N SER A 137 -9.78 25.31 4.28
CA SER A 137 -8.68 26.24 4.57
C SER A 137 -8.06 26.83 3.29
N VAL A 138 -7.94 26.04 2.21
CA VAL A 138 -7.47 26.50 0.89
C VAL A 138 -8.46 27.49 0.27
N ILE A 139 -9.76 27.21 0.35
CA ILE A 139 -10.81 28.13 -0.12
C ILE A 139 -10.77 29.45 0.66
N ILE A 140 -10.65 29.40 1.99
CA ILE A 140 -10.49 30.58 2.86
C ILE A 140 -9.22 31.37 2.49
N HIS A 141 -8.10 30.68 2.25
CA HIS A 141 -6.85 31.33 1.90
C HIS A 141 -6.92 32.02 0.53
N ILE A 142 -7.35 31.31 -0.52
CA ILE A 142 -7.48 31.87 -1.87
C ILE A 142 -8.47 33.04 -1.90
N SER A 143 -9.62 32.92 -1.23
CA SER A 143 -10.63 33.98 -1.23
C SER A 143 -10.22 35.21 -0.40
N LEU A 144 -9.81 35.03 0.86
CA LEU A 144 -9.62 36.14 1.81
C LEU A 144 -8.17 36.64 1.93
N ASN A 145 -7.17 35.84 1.54
CA ASN A 145 -5.75 36.26 1.57
C ASN A 145 -5.15 36.53 0.18
N PHE A 146 -5.78 36.11 -0.91
CA PHE A 146 -5.27 36.35 -2.27
C PHE A 146 -6.23 37.19 -3.13
N ILE A 147 -7.44 36.70 -3.39
CA ILE A 147 -8.41 37.37 -4.26
C ILE A 147 -8.87 38.69 -3.64
N PHE A 148 -9.37 38.68 -2.39
CA PHE A 148 -9.91 39.89 -1.75
C PHE A 148 -8.86 41.01 -1.62
N PRO A 149 -7.63 40.78 -1.10
CA PRO A 149 -6.61 41.83 -1.06
C PRO A 149 -6.15 42.29 -2.44
N SER A 150 -6.12 41.40 -3.45
CA SER A 150 -5.82 41.81 -4.84
C SER A 150 -6.89 42.73 -5.42
N ILE A 151 -8.18 42.43 -5.19
CA ILE A 151 -9.30 43.28 -5.62
C ILE A 151 -9.20 44.68 -4.97
N ILE A 152 -8.78 44.78 -3.72
CA ILE A 152 -8.53 46.09 -3.09
C ILE A 152 -7.28 46.75 -3.70
N LEU A 153 -6.15 46.05 -3.81
CA LEU A 153 -4.88 46.62 -4.26
C LEU A 153 -4.88 47.12 -5.73
N PHE A 154 -5.71 46.52 -6.59
CA PHE A 154 -5.93 46.98 -7.97
C PHE A 154 -7.20 47.85 -8.14
N GLY A 155 -8.15 47.79 -7.20
CA GLY A 155 -9.42 48.51 -7.27
C GLY A 155 -9.45 49.86 -6.53
N GLU A 156 -8.54 50.06 -5.57
CA GLU A 156 -8.52 51.21 -4.66
C GLU A 156 -8.31 52.54 -5.39
N CYS A 157 -7.54 52.61 -6.47
CA CYS A 157 -7.36 53.84 -7.26
C CYS A 157 -7.62 53.61 -8.77
N LYS A 158 -8.32 54.55 -9.40
CA LYS A 158 -8.55 54.57 -10.86
C LYS A 158 -8.15 55.94 -11.43
N PRO A 159 -7.13 56.01 -12.32
CA PRO A 159 -6.23 54.92 -12.75
C PRO A 159 -5.27 54.47 -11.63
N ILE A 160 -4.65 53.29 -11.80
CA ILE A 160 -3.70 52.68 -10.83
C ILE A 160 -2.53 53.63 -10.52
N SER A 161 -2.08 54.41 -11.51
CA SER A 161 -1.03 55.42 -11.34
C SER A 161 -1.32 56.46 -10.24
N LYS A 162 -2.58 56.62 -9.84
CA LYS A 162 -2.96 57.52 -8.76
C LYS A 162 -2.57 57.03 -7.36
N HIS A 163 -2.15 55.77 -7.19
CA HIS A 163 -1.58 55.27 -5.93
C HIS A 163 -0.31 56.01 -5.48
N TRP A 164 0.38 56.72 -6.38
CA TRP A 164 1.64 57.42 -6.11
C TRP A 164 1.70 58.85 -6.69
N ASP A 165 0.56 59.39 -7.14
CA ASP A 165 0.41 60.77 -7.66
C ASP A 165 0.39 61.79 -6.51
N VAL A 166 1.54 61.96 -5.84
CA VAL A 166 1.74 62.91 -4.72
C VAL A 166 1.41 64.35 -5.12
N ALA A 167 1.59 64.70 -6.40
CA ALA A 167 1.37 66.04 -6.93
C ALA A 167 -0.10 66.31 -7.35
N GLY A 168 -1.00 65.31 -7.28
CA GLY A 168 -2.41 65.46 -7.67
C GLY A 168 -2.62 65.74 -9.16
N THR A 169 -1.65 65.40 -10.00
CA THR A 169 -1.58 65.78 -11.41
C THR A 169 -2.47 64.96 -12.34
N GLN A 170 -2.90 63.76 -11.93
CA GLN A 170 -3.67 62.87 -12.82
C GLN A 170 -5.17 62.86 -12.47
N PRO A 171 -6.07 62.98 -13.47
CA PRO A 171 -7.51 62.85 -13.24
C PRO A 171 -7.85 61.42 -12.80
N GLY A 172 -8.73 61.30 -11.80
CA GLY A 172 -9.11 60.02 -11.23
C GLY A 172 -9.53 60.14 -9.77
N SER A 173 -9.94 59.02 -9.18
CA SER A 173 -10.35 58.94 -7.78
C SER A 173 -9.83 57.67 -7.12
N CYS A 174 -9.76 57.69 -5.78
CA CYS A 174 -9.44 56.53 -4.97
C CYS A 174 -10.52 56.30 -3.91
N TRP A 175 -10.64 55.06 -3.44
CA TRP A 175 -11.56 54.67 -2.37
C TRP A 175 -11.11 55.22 -1.00
N PRO A 176 -12.02 55.35 -0.02
CA PRO A 176 -11.64 55.62 1.36
C PRO A 176 -10.72 54.53 1.91
N ALA A 177 -9.89 54.83 2.91
CA ALA A 177 -8.96 53.85 3.49
C ALA A 177 -9.63 52.63 4.17
N LYS A 178 -10.95 52.66 4.43
CA LYS A 178 -11.67 51.62 5.19
C LYS A 178 -11.56 50.21 4.56
N PRO A 179 -11.89 49.97 3.27
CA PRO A 179 -11.62 48.70 2.60
C PRO A 179 -10.18 48.16 2.74
N ARG A 180 -9.15 49.02 2.61
CA ARG A 180 -7.74 48.63 2.76
C ARG A 180 -7.44 48.12 4.18
N VAL A 181 -7.94 48.82 5.19
CA VAL A 181 -7.81 48.45 6.61
C VAL A 181 -8.57 47.15 6.91
N ILE A 182 -9.80 47.00 6.41
CA ILE A 182 -10.61 45.78 6.57
C ILE A 182 -9.91 44.58 5.91
N SER A 183 -9.33 44.76 4.71
CA SER A 183 -8.57 43.72 4.03
C SER A 183 -7.31 43.30 4.80
N GLY A 184 -6.62 44.24 5.45
CA GLY A 184 -5.48 43.94 6.31
C GLY A 184 -5.87 43.10 7.54
N TYR A 185 -6.95 43.50 8.25
CA TYR A 185 -7.44 42.79 9.43
C TYR A 185 -7.98 41.39 9.08
N SER A 186 -8.73 41.27 7.98
CA SER A 186 -9.24 39.99 7.48
C SER A 186 -8.11 39.05 7.06
N GLY A 187 -7.11 39.55 6.33
CA GLY A 187 -5.93 38.79 5.95
C GLY A 187 -5.14 38.29 7.17
N ALA A 188 -4.77 39.18 8.09
CA ALA A 188 -4.02 38.80 9.29
C ALA A 188 -4.77 37.77 10.16
N ALA A 189 -6.07 37.95 10.39
CA ALA A 189 -6.89 37.01 11.16
C ALA A 189 -7.03 35.63 10.47
N THR A 190 -7.20 35.60 9.15
CA THR A 190 -7.32 34.34 8.40
C THR A 190 -5.96 33.67 8.13
N ASN A 191 -4.86 34.42 8.12
CA ASN A 191 -3.51 33.86 8.20
C ASN A 191 -3.31 33.11 9.52
N ILE A 192 -3.56 33.74 10.67
CA ILE A 192 -3.49 33.10 11.99
C ILE A 192 -4.33 31.81 12.04
N LEU A 193 -5.57 31.84 11.54
CA LEU A 193 -6.44 30.66 11.48
C LEU A 193 -5.87 29.54 10.60
N THR A 194 -5.35 29.87 9.42
CA THR A 194 -4.77 28.86 8.50
C THR A 194 -3.46 28.28 9.05
N ASP A 195 -2.59 29.09 9.66
CA ASP A 195 -1.35 28.62 10.27
C ASP A 195 -1.60 27.69 11.47
N LEU A 196 -2.62 27.99 12.29
CA LEU A 196 -3.05 27.10 13.36
C LEU A 196 -3.59 25.76 12.82
N ILE A 197 -4.33 25.77 11.70
CA ILE A 197 -4.79 24.54 11.04
C ILE A 197 -3.59 23.71 10.55
N TYR A 198 -2.67 24.32 9.80
CA TYR A 198 -1.50 23.61 9.25
C TYR A 198 -0.54 23.09 10.33
N THR A 199 -0.46 23.77 11.46
CA THR A 199 0.35 23.35 12.63
C THR A 199 -0.34 22.24 13.43
N MET A 200 -1.60 22.43 13.84
CA MET A 200 -2.28 21.51 14.77
C MET A 200 -2.75 20.21 14.11
N ALA A 201 -3.19 20.27 12.86
CA ALA A 201 -3.89 19.15 12.25
C ALA A 201 -2.96 17.91 12.08
N PRO A 202 -1.72 18.03 11.56
CA PRO A 202 -0.76 16.91 11.52
C PRO A 202 -0.44 16.35 12.92
N LEU A 203 -0.28 17.21 13.94
CA LEU A 203 -0.01 16.80 15.33
C LEU A 203 -1.13 15.92 15.91
N ILE A 204 -2.39 16.26 15.62
CA ILE A 204 -3.58 15.49 16.05
C ILE A 204 -3.62 14.12 15.37
N TYR A 205 -3.30 14.03 14.08
CA TYR A 205 -3.23 12.74 13.36
C TYR A 205 -2.12 11.85 13.93
N ILE A 206 -0.90 12.38 14.07
CA ILE A 206 0.27 11.63 14.58
C ILE A 206 0.04 11.12 16.01
N SER A 207 -0.80 11.79 16.81
CA SER A 207 -1.20 11.29 18.15
C SER A 207 -1.90 9.92 18.12
N ARG A 208 -2.38 9.47 16.95
CA ARG A 208 -3.11 8.21 16.74
C ARG A 208 -2.34 7.17 15.92
N VAL A 209 -1.13 7.49 15.45
CA VAL A 209 -0.29 6.59 14.62
C VAL A 209 0.83 5.98 15.47
N GLN A 210 1.04 4.66 15.33
CA GLN A 210 2.05 3.92 16.10
C GLN A 210 3.47 4.05 15.52
N LEU A 211 3.99 5.28 15.48
CA LEU A 211 5.39 5.54 15.16
C LEU A 211 6.31 5.30 16.39
N PRO A 212 7.61 5.00 16.20
CA PRO A 212 8.56 4.91 17.31
C PRO A 212 8.60 6.20 18.13
N LYS A 213 8.73 6.10 19.47
CA LYS A 213 8.65 7.28 20.36
C LYS A 213 9.61 8.41 20.00
N ARG A 214 10.81 8.10 19.50
CA ARG A 214 11.79 9.09 18.99
C ARG A 214 11.25 9.83 17.76
N THR A 215 10.81 9.07 16.75
CA THR A 215 10.14 9.56 15.54
C THR A 215 8.98 10.51 15.86
N ILE A 216 8.11 10.14 16.82
CA ILE A 216 6.99 10.98 17.23
C ILE A 216 7.45 12.34 17.77
N TRP A 217 8.48 12.37 18.64
CA TRP A 217 8.98 13.63 19.21
C TRP A 217 9.65 14.53 18.15
N GLY A 218 10.39 13.96 17.22
CA GLY A 218 11.02 14.72 16.14
C GLY A 218 10.00 15.35 15.16
N VAL A 219 8.96 14.60 14.73
CA VAL A 219 7.88 15.20 13.93
C VAL A 219 7.15 16.30 14.73
N ARG A 220 6.87 16.07 16.02
CA ARG A 220 6.20 17.06 16.87
C ARG A 220 6.99 18.35 17.00
N ALA A 221 8.32 18.27 17.18
CA ALA A 221 9.18 19.44 17.25
C ALA A 221 9.13 20.24 15.93
N VAL A 222 9.21 19.56 14.78
CA VAL A 222 9.17 20.21 13.45
C VAL A 222 7.85 20.94 13.21
N PHE A 223 6.69 20.32 13.47
CA PHE A 223 5.41 21.01 13.28
C PHE A 223 5.17 22.11 14.32
N LEU A 224 5.62 21.97 15.58
CA LEU A 224 5.48 23.03 16.59
C LEU A 224 6.26 24.31 16.25
N LEU A 225 7.33 24.23 15.45
CA LEU A 225 8.01 25.42 14.92
C LEU A 225 7.12 26.26 13.98
N GLY A 226 6.05 25.68 13.42
CA GLY A 226 5.02 26.40 12.64
C GLY A 226 4.33 27.51 13.43
N LEU A 227 4.24 27.38 14.77
CA LEU A 227 3.68 28.42 15.64
C LEU A 227 4.43 29.77 15.54
N THR A 228 5.71 29.77 15.14
CA THR A 228 6.48 31.01 14.95
C THR A 228 5.87 31.90 13.86
N THR A 229 5.35 31.32 12.78
CA THR A 229 4.64 32.04 11.71
C THR A 229 3.32 32.63 12.25
N THR A 230 2.61 31.87 13.09
CA THR A 230 1.40 32.34 13.79
C THR A 230 1.69 33.52 14.71
N THR A 231 2.79 33.49 15.48
CA THR A 231 3.21 34.60 16.36
C THR A 231 3.52 35.86 15.55
N ILE A 232 4.22 35.75 14.42
CA ILE A 232 4.52 36.90 13.55
C ILE A 232 3.23 37.49 12.96
N SER A 233 2.29 36.64 12.53
CA SER A 233 0.97 37.09 12.03
C SER A 233 0.15 37.79 13.12
N ALA A 234 0.27 37.38 14.38
CA ALA A 234 -0.35 38.04 15.53
C ALA A 234 0.30 39.39 15.90
N LEU A 235 1.63 39.50 15.81
CA LEU A 235 2.35 40.77 15.98
C LEU A 235 2.00 41.75 14.85
N LYS A 236 1.94 41.27 13.61
CA LYS A 236 1.47 42.04 12.43
C LYS A 236 0.04 42.58 12.66
N LEU A 237 -0.87 41.75 13.18
CA LEU A 237 -2.24 42.14 13.53
C LEU A 237 -2.30 43.25 14.60
N TYR A 238 -1.41 43.19 15.59
CA TYR A 238 -1.29 44.20 16.65
C TYR A 238 -0.76 45.55 16.11
N GLU A 239 0.39 45.54 15.41
CA GLU A 239 1.00 46.74 14.82
C GLU A 239 0.10 47.44 13.80
N MET A 240 -0.79 46.69 13.13
CA MET A 240 -1.71 47.26 12.15
C MET A 240 -2.68 48.29 12.75
N LYS A 241 -2.94 48.24 14.07
CA LYS A 241 -3.66 49.31 14.77
C LYS A 241 -2.83 50.59 14.84
N SER A 242 -1.55 50.48 15.21
CA SER A 242 -0.65 51.64 15.33
C SER A 242 -0.48 52.40 14.01
N LEU A 243 -0.56 51.73 12.86
CA LEU A 243 -0.50 52.40 11.56
C LEU A 243 -1.76 53.22 11.25
N TYR A 244 -2.93 52.79 11.74
CA TYR A 244 -4.21 53.47 11.44
C TYR A 244 -4.36 54.80 12.20
N ASP A 245 -3.88 54.83 13.45
CA ASP A 245 -3.96 56.01 14.33
C ASP A 245 -2.75 56.97 14.16
N SER A 246 -1.78 56.65 13.28
CA SER A 246 -0.50 57.38 13.15
C SER A 246 -0.52 58.49 12.08
N PRO A 247 -0.03 59.72 12.40
CA PRO A 247 0.15 60.78 11.42
C PRO A 247 1.41 60.61 10.54
N ASP A 248 2.32 59.68 10.88
CA ASP A 248 3.55 59.40 10.12
C ASP A 248 3.66 57.90 9.79
N PRO A 249 2.98 57.43 8.72
CA PRO A 249 3.06 56.03 8.29
C PRO A 249 4.44 55.65 7.71
N THR A 250 5.24 56.61 7.25
CA THR A 250 6.59 56.40 6.68
C THR A 250 7.61 55.96 7.72
N TYR A 251 7.53 56.51 8.94
CA TYR A 251 8.37 56.14 10.08
C TYR A 251 7.78 55.00 10.92
N THR A 252 6.46 55.04 11.20
CA THR A 252 5.81 54.04 12.05
C THR A 252 5.60 52.70 11.33
N GLY A 253 5.37 52.71 10.01
CA GLY A 253 5.13 51.51 9.20
C GLY A 253 6.32 50.55 9.06
N VAL A 254 7.51 50.90 9.61
CA VAL A 254 8.69 50.01 9.63
C VAL A 254 8.39 48.69 10.33
N ASN A 255 7.73 48.69 11.49
CA ASN A 255 7.42 47.46 12.23
C ASN A 255 6.49 46.55 11.40
N LEU A 256 5.42 47.12 10.85
CA LEU A 256 4.47 46.40 10.03
C LEU A 256 5.13 45.85 8.74
N SER A 257 6.07 46.59 8.16
CA SER A 257 6.87 46.14 7.01
C SER A 257 7.78 44.96 7.37
N ILE A 258 8.49 45.05 8.50
CA ILE A 258 9.33 43.95 9.02
C ILE A 258 8.47 42.70 9.26
N PHE A 259 7.33 42.82 9.95
CA PHE A 259 6.47 41.67 10.22
C PHE A 259 5.80 41.11 8.96
N ALA A 260 5.41 41.95 7.99
CA ALA A 260 4.87 41.48 6.71
C ALA A 260 5.91 40.73 5.85
N ILE A 261 7.19 41.11 5.94
CA ILE A 261 8.29 40.43 5.24
C ILE A 261 8.73 39.17 6.00
N ALA A 262 8.76 39.22 7.34
CA ALA A 262 9.07 38.08 8.20
C ALA A 262 7.99 36.99 8.12
N GLU A 263 6.71 37.34 8.02
CA GLU A 263 5.60 36.39 7.83
C GLU A 263 5.86 35.46 6.63
N VAL A 264 6.35 36.03 5.52
CA VAL A 264 6.61 35.29 4.29
C VAL A 264 7.92 34.50 4.35
N PHE A 265 9.04 35.10 4.80
CA PHE A 265 10.32 34.37 4.88
C PHE A 265 10.37 33.32 5.99
N VAL A 266 9.71 33.56 7.13
CA VAL A 266 9.55 32.55 8.18
C VAL A 266 8.51 31.50 7.76
N GLY A 267 7.49 31.87 6.98
CA GLY A 267 6.59 30.93 6.31
C GLY A 267 7.30 30.00 5.33
N ALA A 268 8.23 30.52 4.50
CA ALA A 268 9.06 29.70 3.60
C ALA A 268 10.02 28.78 4.38
N PHE A 269 10.56 29.25 5.49
CA PHE A 269 11.36 28.43 6.42
C PHE A 269 10.52 27.30 7.05
N THR A 270 9.36 27.60 7.66
CA THR A 270 8.51 26.58 8.29
C THR A 270 7.90 25.62 7.26
N ALA A 271 7.64 26.06 6.03
CA ALA A 271 7.30 25.20 4.90
C ALA A 271 8.44 24.26 4.45
N SER A 272 9.70 24.61 4.73
CA SER A 272 10.87 23.82 4.32
C SER A 272 11.20 22.68 5.29
N LEU A 273 10.81 22.77 6.57
CA LEU A 273 11.20 21.79 7.60
C LEU A 273 10.51 20.41 7.53
N PRO A 274 9.20 20.27 7.20
CA PRO A 274 8.52 18.97 7.26
C PRO A 274 9.08 17.89 6.33
N PRO A 275 9.48 18.17 5.07
CA PRO A 275 10.21 17.20 4.23
C PRO A 275 11.57 16.84 4.83
N MET A 276 12.39 17.85 5.15
CA MET A 276 13.80 17.74 5.58
C MET A 276 14.02 17.04 6.95
N ARG A 277 13.01 16.38 7.50
CA ARG A 277 12.92 15.98 8.90
C ARG A 277 14.10 15.13 9.39
N LYS A 278 14.53 14.08 8.69
CA LYS A 278 15.67 13.25 9.20
C LYS A 278 16.99 14.02 9.16
N THR A 279 17.20 14.89 8.17
CA THR A 279 18.36 15.80 8.14
C THR A 279 18.35 16.73 9.36
N PHE A 280 17.18 17.23 9.77
CA PHE A 280 17.02 18.05 10.96
C PHE A 280 17.19 17.26 12.28
N GLU A 281 16.69 16.03 12.37
CA GLU A 281 16.93 15.12 13.51
C GLU A 281 18.42 14.79 13.65
N ASN A 282 19.11 14.48 12.56
CA ASN A 282 20.55 14.22 12.52
C ASN A 282 21.39 15.46 12.90
N LEU A 283 20.90 16.67 12.62
CA LEU A 283 21.52 17.92 13.04
C LEU A 283 21.31 18.18 14.54
N LEU A 284 20.07 18.03 15.03
CA LEU A 284 19.74 18.15 16.45
C LEU A 284 20.56 17.19 17.32
N HIS A 285 20.79 15.95 16.85
CA HIS A 285 21.64 14.97 17.53
C HIS A 285 23.13 15.35 17.62
N LYS A 286 23.61 16.30 16.80
CA LYS A 286 24.99 16.85 16.88
C LYS A 286 25.09 18.11 17.75
N VAL A 287 23.97 18.76 18.07
CA VAL A 287 23.93 20.08 18.73
C VAL A 287 23.34 20.03 20.14
N LEU A 288 22.40 19.12 20.43
CA LEU A 288 21.75 19.01 21.74
C LEU A 288 22.52 18.08 22.71
N PRO A 289 22.71 18.49 23.98
CA PRO A 289 23.28 17.61 25.01
C PRO A 289 22.44 16.34 25.24
N ALA A 290 23.12 15.20 25.40
CA ALA A 290 22.51 13.88 25.57
C ALA A 290 21.57 13.74 26.80
N SER A 291 21.67 14.67 27.77
CA SER A 291 20.78 14.76 28.93
C SER A 291 19.34 15.11 28.58
N LEU A 292 19.11 15.83 27.47
CA LEU A 292 17.76 16.21 27.00
C LEU A 292 17.15 15.18 26.04
N THR A 293 17.96 14.32 25.42
CA THR A 293 17.50 13.39 24.36
C THR A 293 17.19 11.97 24.86
N GLY A 294 17.22 11.74 26.19
CA GLY A 294 16.82 10.47 26.79
C GLY A 294 17.73 9.28 26.42
N ALA A 295 19.01 9.55 26.14
CA ALA A 295 19.99 8.52 25.80
C ALA A 295 20.64 7.95 27.08
N SER A 296 20.26 6.73 27.46
CA SER A 296 20.98 5.99 28.50
C SER A 296 22.43 5.71 28.04
N LYS A 297 23.41 6.09 28.86
CA LYS A 297 24.83 5.75 28.62
C LYS A 297 25.09 4.31 29.02
N SER A 298 25.37 3.43 28.07
CA SER A 298 26.27 2.30 28.34
C SER A 298 27.70 2.80 28.31
N SER A 299 28.38 2.77 29.46
CA SER A 299 29.80 3.12 29.56
C SER A 299 30.65 2.02 28.93
N GLY A 300 31.43 2.36 27.90
CA GLY A 300 32.42 1.44 27.34
C GLY A 300 33.61 1.29 28.29
N ASN A 301 33.75 0.12 28.93
CA ASN A 301 35.00 -0.27 29.59
C ASN A 301 35.95 -0.87 28.54
N SER A 302 36.89 -0.07 28.06
CA SER A 302 37.99 -0.52 27.22
C SER A 302 39.03 -1.26 28.06
N TYR A 303 39.17 -2.58 27.87
CA TYR A 303 40.37 -3.28 28.30
C TYR A 303 41.45 -3.16 27.22
N ALA A 304 42.54 -2.46 27.55
CA ALA A 304 43.69 -2.31 26.70
C ALA A 304 44.62 -3.53 26.81
N LEU A 305 45.18 -3.95 25.67
CA LEU A 305 46.31 -4.86 25.61
C LEU A 305 47.50 -4.13 24.97
N LYS A 306 48.64 -4.10 25.67
CA LYS A 306 49.86 -3.46 25.18
C LYS A 306 50.48 -4.30 24.06
N GLY A 307 50.94 -3.63 23.01
CA GLY A 307 51.70 -4.27 21.93
C GLY A 307 53.20 -4.31 22.20
N VAL A 308 53.84 -5.37 21.71
CA VAL A 308 55.29 -5.51 21.44
C VAL A 308 55.39 -6.35 20.15
N GLY A 309 56.17 -6.01 19.12
CA GLY A 309 56.91 -4.76 18.89
C GLY A 309 57.96 -4.93 17.78
N SER A 310 57.73 -4.34 16.59
CA SER A 310 58.77 -4.11 15.56
C SER A 310 58.24 -3.19 14.43
N GLN A 311 59.16 -2.45 13.82
CA GLN A 311 59.04 -1.46 12.73
C GLN A 311 60.46 -1.31 12.10
N PRO A 312 60.69 -0.61 10.96
CA PRO A 312 59.78 0.31 10.23
C PRO A 312 59.73 0.13 8.69
N SER A 313 59.10 1.12 8.02
CA SER A 313 59.25 1.54 6.61
C SER A 313 58.40 0.81 5.54
N THR A 314 57.76 1.48 4.56
CA THR A 314 57.58 2.93 4.31
C THR A 314 56.20 3.23 3.67
N GLN A 315 55.81 4.52 3.61
CA GLN A 315 54.52 5.03 3.10
C GLN A 315 54.55 5.27 1.57
N SER A 316 53.46 5.54 0.83
CA SER A 316 52.01 5.74 1.13
C SER A 316 51.16 4.94 0.09
N SER A 317 49.89 5.17 -0.31
CA SER A 317 48.75 6.11 -0.07
C SER A 317 47.50 5.50 -0.75
N SER A 318 46.23 5.83 -0.46
CA SER A 318 45.59 6.61 0.62
C SER A 318 44.16 6.07 0.92
N ARG A 319 43.07 6.83 0.64
CA ARG A 319 41.62 6.57 0.84
C ARG A 319 40.81 7.81 0.33
N PRO A 320 39.45 7.88 0.31
CA PRO A 320 38.41 6.98 0.87
C PRO A 320 37.50 6.38 -0.24
N LYS A 321 36.60 5.40 -0.04
CA LYS A 321 35.53 5.17 0.96
C LYS A 321 34.39 6.21 0.88
N HIS A 322 33.24 5.80 0.34
CA HIS A 322 31.99 6.56 0.39
C HIS A 322 31.07 5.85 1.39
N ASP A 323 30.60 6.54 2.43
CA ASP A 323 29.55 6.00 3.29
C ASP A 323 28.18 6.31 2.64
N GLY A 324 27.22 5.39 2.78
CA GLY A 324 25.95 5.42 2.08
C GLY A 324 24.76 5.63 3.01
N ASP A 325 24.54 6.87 3.44
CA ASP A 325 23.29 7.30 4.08
C ASP A 325 22.32 7.81 2.99
N ASP A 326 21.52 6.90 2.43
CA ASP A 326 20.34 7.22 1.63
C ASP A 326 19.13 6.43 2.12
N ASP A 327 18.33 7.09 2.95
CA ASP A 327 17.04 6.60 3.41
C ASP A 327 16.22 7.79 3.95
N SER A 328 14.90 7.73 3.84
CA SER A 328 13.88 8.67 4.34
C SER A 328 13.93 10.17 3.94
N GLU A 329 12.98 10.58 3.09
CA GLU A 329 11.98 11.60 3.47
C GLU A 329 10.57 11.00 3.69
N LEU A 330 10.30 9.79 3.16
CA LEU A 330 9.09 8.95 3.23
C LEU A 330 8.34 8.83 4.58
N GLY A 331 8.90 9.29 5.70
CA GLY A 331 8.37 9.04 7.04
C GLY A 331 7.09 9.77 7.43
N ILE A 332 6.41 10.46 6.50
CA ILE A 332 5.13 11.16 6.75
C ILE A 332 4.21 11.19 5.52
N LEU A 333 4.73 11.45 4.32
CA LEU A 333 3.96 11.40 3.06
C LEU A 333 3.81 9.93 2.58
N PRO A 334 2.67 9.52 2.02
CA PRO A 334 2.65 8.42 1.06
C PRO A 334 3.35 8.85 -0.23
N GLU A 335 4.08 7.94 -0.87
CA GLU A 335 4.61 8.16 -2.22
C GLU A 335 3.72 7.45 -3.24
N ASP A 336 2.77 8.20 -3.82
CA ASP A 336 2.14 7.86 -5.10
C ASP A 336 3.13 8.17 -6.25
N GLU A 337 3.09 7.36 -7.30
CA GLU A 337 4.01 7.40 -8.45
C GLU A 337 4.05 8.73 -9.21
N THR A 338 5.11 8.94 -10.00
CA THR A 338 4.91 9.20 -11.44
C THR A 338 6.06 8.70 -12.30
N VAL A 339 5.76 8.30 -13.54
CA VAL A 339 6.67 7.59 -14.47
C VAL A 339 6.84 8.38 -15.77
N SER A 340 7.95 8.12 -16.47
CA SER A 340 8.34 8.58 -17.83
C SER A 340 9.05 9.94 -17.91
N GLY A 341 9.89 10.20 -18.93
CA GLY A 341 10.23 9.35 -20.08
C GLY A 341 11.49 9.79 -20.82
N LYS A 342 11.96 8.95 -21.75
CA LYS A 342 13.13 9.21 -22.61
C LYS A 342 12.84 10.30 -23.65
N GLU A 343 13.87 11.05 -24.05
CA GLU A 343 14.06 11.40 -25.46
C GLU A 343 15.05 10.43 -26.13
N PRO A 344 14.97 10.25 -27.47
CA PRO A 344 15.76 9.25 -28.18
C PRO A 344 17.07 9.82 -28.73
N ASP A 345 18.08 8.96 -28.85
CA ASP A 345 19.22 9.19 -29.74
C ASP A 345 19.02 8.34 -31.00
N ASN A 346 19.13 8.95 -32.18
CA ASN A 346 19.16 8.25 -33.46
C ASN A 346 19.93 9.14 -34.44
N THR A 347 21.24 8.93 -34.49
CA THR A 347 22.20 9.88 -35.08
C THR A 347 22.27 9.77 -36.60
N ILE A 348 22.36 10.92 -37.29
CA ILE A 348 23.35 11.21 -38.36
C ILE A 348 23.28 12.72 -38.68
N SER A 349 24.42 13.31 -39.06
CA SER A 349 24.66 14.76 -39.08
C SER A 349 24.63 15.38 -40.47
N ILE A 350 24.39 16.70 -40.51
CA ILE A 350 24.96 17.70 -41.44
C ILE A 350 24.74 19.09 -40.80
N ASN A 351 25.50 20.12 -41.22
CA ASN A 351 25.76 21.34 -40.44
C ASN A 351 25.39 22.64 -41.20
N VAL A 352 25.10 23.72 -40.46
CA VAL A 352 24.79 25.13 -40.88
C VAL A 352 23.58 25.29 -41.85
N ASN A 353 22.71 26.31 -41.77
CA ASN A 353 22.96 27.70 -41.41
C ASN A 353 21.69 28.53 -41.05
N SER A 354 21.80 29.42 -40.04
CA SER A 354 21.16 30.76 -39.84
C SER A 354 19.67 31.09 -40.11
N SER A 355 19.13 31.88 -39.16
CA SER A 355 18.05 32.92 -39.28
C SER A 355 16.57 32.49 -39.43
N LEU A 356 15.54 33.29 -39.08
CA LEU A 356 15.30 34.33 -38.05
C LEU A 356 13.76 34.70 -38.06
N ILE A 357 13.30 35.50 -37.09
CA ILE A 357 12.07 36.36 -37.08
C ILE A 357 10.77 35.76 -36.47
N LEU A 358 10.07 36.62 -35.72
CA LEU A 358 8.79 36.40 -35.02
C LEU A 358 7.58 36.45 -35.96
N ARG A 359 6.41 35.97 -35.51
CA ARG A 359 5.20 36.83 -35.45
C ARG A 359 4.07 36.33 -34.55
N THR A 360 3.37 37.29 -33.97
CA THR A 360 2.18 37.15 -33.10
C THR A 360 0.90 37.34 -33.92
N THR A 361 -0.22 36.68 -33.57
CA THR A 361 -1.56 37.27 -33.78
C THR A 361 -2.62 36.71 -32.81
N PHE A 362 -3.58 37.55 -32.43
CA PHE A 362 -4.82 37.23 -31.73
C PHE A 362 -5.99 37.23 -32.73
N THR A 363 -7.01 36.41 -32.52
CA THR A 363 -8.40 36.73 -32.97
C THR A 363 -9.45 36.10 -32.05
N LEU A 364 -10.43 36.91 -31.66
CA LEU A 364 -11.72 36.49 -31.12
C LEU A 364 -12.77 36.59 -32.23
N ASN A 365 -13.81 35.75 -32.21
CA ASN A 365 -15.15 36.19 -32.61
C ASN A 365 -16.26 35.26 -32.08
N ALA A 366 -17.50 35.74 -32.10
CA ALA A 366 -18.68 35.01 -31.59
C ALA A 366 -19.94 35.31 -32.42
N SER A 367 -20.91 34.39 -32.41
CA SER A 367 -22.23 34.56 -33.06
C SER A 367 -23.31 33.70 -32.40
N SER A 368 -24.52 34.25 -32.28
CA SER A 368 -25.76 33.70 -31.69
C SER A 368 -26.84 33.50 -32.80
N PRO A 369 -28.16 33.17 -32.59
CA PRO A 369 -28.97 33.12 -31.35
C PRO A 369 -29.98 31.93 -31.22
N CYS A 370 -30.93 32.07 -30.27
CA CYS A 370 -32.05 31.17 -29.89
C CYS A 370 -33.34 31.44 -30.75
N PRO A 371 -34.55 30.81 -30.61
CA PRO A 371 -35.29 30.62 -29.32
C PRO A 371 -36.35 29.49 -29.12
N SER A 372 -36.82 29.37 -27.86
CA SER A 372 -38.23 29.15 -27.39
C SER A 372 -38.85 27.75 -27.11
N CYS A 373 -39.54 27.69 -25.94
CA CYS A 373 -40.69 26.83 -25.52
C CYS A 373 -40.52 25.29 -25.40
N SER A 374 -41.21 24.56 -24.49
CA SER A 374 -42.19 24.91 -23.44
C SER A 374 -42.07 23.99 -22.18
N SER A 375 -42.90 24.21 -21.15
CA SER A 375 -42.82 23.59 -19.81
C SER A 375 -43.83 22.46 -19.55
N HIS A 376 -43.49 21.49 -18.68
CA HIS A 376 -44.49 20.74 -17.89
C HIS A 376 -43.97 20.22 -16.53
N HIS A 377 -44.88 20.04 -15.56
CA HIS A 377 -44.61 19.55 -14.20
C HIS A 377 -44.35 18.04 -14.12
N VAL A 378 -43.44 17.63 -13.21
CA VAL A 378 -43.59 16.41 -12.38
C VAL A 378 -43.21 16.76 -10.92
N SER A 379 -43.80 16.04 -9.96
CA SER A 379 -43.80 16.37 -8.52
C SER A 379 -42.66 15.75 -7.70
N ARG A 380 -42.55 16.19 -6.44
CA ARG A 380 -41.61 15.66 -5.43
C ARG A 380 -41.84 14.16 -5.16
N ILE A 381 -40.78 13.36 -5.22
CA ILE A 381 -40.68 12.10 -4.45
C ILE A 381 -39.45 12.19 -3.53
N ARG A 382 -39.67 11.97 -2.22
CA ARG A 382 -38.58 11.91 -1.23
C ARG A 382 -37.81 10.60 -1.42
N ARG A 383 -36.49 10.66 -1.69
CA ARG A 383 -35.60 9.52 -1.49
C ARG A 383 -34.99 9.57 -0.09
N ALA A 384 -35.30 8.59 0.74
CA ALA A 384 -34.54 8.31 1.95
C ALA A 384 -33.17 7.68 1.57
N PRO A 385 -32.12 7.87 2.38
CA PRO A 385 -30.80 7.32 2.08
C PRO A 385 -30.74 5.81 2.41
N PRO A 386 -30.22 4.96 1.51
CA PRO A 386 -29.89 3.58 1.86
C PRO A 386 -28.59 3.57 2.67
N ILE A 387 -28.70 3.30 3.98
CA ILE A 387 -27.53 3.07 4.85
C ILE A 387 -26.95 1.70 4.51
N VAL A 388 -25.86 1.66 3.74
CA VAL A 388 -25.08 0.45 3.45
C VAL A 388 -23.65 0.67 3.92
N ALA A 389 -23.36 0.25 5.16
CA ALA A 389 -22.01 0.28 5.72
C ALA A 389 -21.22 -0.93 5.19
N TYR A 390 -20.37 -0.70 4.18
CA TYR A 390 -19.46 -1.73 3.67
C TYR A 390 -18.35 -2.01 4.70
N CYS A 391 -18.36 -3.19 5.31
CA CYS A 391 -17.37 -3.58 6.31
C CYS A 391 -16.03 -4.01 5.67
N ARG A 392 -14.95 -3.48 6.24
CA ARG A 392 -13.57 -3.89 5.99
C ARG A 392 -13.35 -5.31 6.55
N VAL A 393 -12.55 -6.11 5.86
CA VAL A 393 -12.00 -7.37 6.38
C VAL A 393 -10.51 -7.26 6.13
N HIS A 394 -9.78 -6.88 7.16
CA HIS A 394 -8.35 -6.62 7.06
C HIS A 394 -7.57 -7.93 6.95
N LEU A 395 -7.25 -8.30 5.71
CA LEU A 395 -6.04 -9.09 5.43
C LEU A 395 -4.83 -8.16 5.55
N HIS A 396 -4.51 -7.76 6.78
CA HIS A 396 -3.27 -7.06 7.08
C HIS A 396 -2.16 -8.06 7.35
N SER A 397 -0.95 -7.71 6.95
CA SER A 397 0.27 -8.32 7.49
C SER A 397 0.17 -8.30 9.01
N SER A 398 0.43 -9.44 9.65
CA SER A 398 0.43 -9.52 11.12
C SER A 398 1.35 -8.45 11.68
N THR A 399 0.85 -7.60 12.58
CA THR A 399 1.70 -6.66 13.32
C THR A 399 2.59 -7.48 14.25
N ILE A 400 3.76 -7.87 13.75
CA ILE A 400 4.77 -8.56 14.54
C ILE A 400 5.16 -7.60 15.68
N MET A 401 4.60 -7.83 16.88
CA MET A 401 5.16 -7.32 18.12
C MET A 401 6.65 -7.62 18.08
N SER A 402 7.52 -6.62 18.26
CA SER A 402 8.96 -6.73 17.96
C SER A 402 9.60 -7.86 18.76
N LYS A 403 9.63 -9.06 18.18
CA LYS A 403 10.06 -10.29 18.84
C LYS A 403 11.52 -10.15 19.21
N LEU A 404 11.84 -10.56 20.43
CA LEU A 404 13.24 -10.67 20.84
C LEU A 404 13.91 -11.63 19.85
N SER A 405 14.91 -11.12 19.14
CA SER A 405 15.50 -11.83 18.01
C SER A 405 16.98 -11.53 17.86
N ARG A 406 17.69 -12.52 17.33
CA ARG A 406 19.14 -12.48 17.08
C ARG A 406 19.46 -13.14 15.75
N PRO A 407 20.53 -12.75 15.05
CA PRO A 407 20.97 -13.44 13.83
C PRO A 407 21.22 -14.94 14.07
N TYR A 408 20.81 -15.77 13.12
CA TYR A 408 21.03 -17.20 13.13
C TYR A 408 21.61 -17.64 11.79
N ARG A 409 22.81 -18.23 11.81
CA ARG A 409 23.51 -18.65 10.60
C ARG A 409 23.29 -20.12 10.31
N ARG A 410 23.09 -20.46 9.04
CA ARG A 410 22.94 -21.84 8.56
C ARG A 410 23.89 -22.09 7.39
N ASP A 411 24.50 -23.26 7.42
CA ASP A 411 25.30 -23.82 6.33
C ASP A 411 24.36 -24.67 5.46
N LEU A 412 24.25 -24.34 4.16
CA LEU A 412 23.48 -25.10 3.17
C LEU A 412 24.41 -25.95 2.30
N GLN A 413 25.57 -26.35 2.86
CA GLN A 413 26.63 -27.10 2.20
C GLN A 413 27.04 -26.45 0.87
N PHE A 414 26.85 -27.15 -0.25
CA PHE A 414 27.24 -26.65 -1.56
C PHE A 414 26.47 -25.38 -1.98
N ARG A 415 25.29 -25.10 -1.41
CA ARG A 415 24.54 -23.86 -1.71
C ARG A 415 25.03 -22.63 -0.91
N GLY A 416 26.03 -22.81 -0.04
CA GLY A 416 26.67 -21.73 0.70
C GLY A 416 25.98 -21.38 2.02
N PHE A 417 26.28 -20.20 2.56
CA PHE A 417 25.87 -19.79 3.91
C PHE A 417 24.77 -18.73 3.88
N ILE A 418 23.82 -18.84 4.81
CA ILE A 418 22.74 -17.88 5.01
C ILE A 418 22.65 -17.40 6.46
N GLU A 419 22.06 -16.22 6.65
CA GLU A 419 21.79 -15.59 7.94
C GLU A 419 20.31 -15.21 8.02
N GLY A 420 19.55 -15.92 8.86
CA GLY A 420 18.18 -15.61 9.25
C GLY A 420 18.11 -15.11 10.70
N LEU A 421 16.99 -15.35 11.38
CA LEU A 421 16.74 -14.96 12.76
C LEU A 421 16.46 -16.19 13.64
N THR A 422 16.84 -16.14 14.92
CA THR A 422 16.14 -16.85 15.99
C THR A 422 15.10 -15.90 16.59
N TYR A 423 13.87 -16.36 16.77
CA TYR A 423 12.88 -15.69 17.62
C TYR A 423 12.87 -16.34 19.00
N SER A 424 12.83 -15.52 20.04
CA SER A 424 12.78 -15.91 21.44
C SER A 424 11.56 -15.34 22.17
N ASP A 425 11.23 -15.94 23.31
CA ASP A 425 10.22 -15.45 24.24
C ASP A 425 10.71 -14.26 25.09
N GLY A 426 9.91 -13.85 26.09
CA GLY A 426 10.29 -12.81 27.06
C GLY A 426 11.43 -13.20 28.02
N SER A 427 11.76 -14.49 28.17
CA SER A 427 12.89 -14.99 28.96
C SER A 427 14.17 -15.23 28.12
N SER A 428 14.16 -14.86 26.83
CA SER A 428 15.22 -15.10 25.83
C SER A 428 15.37 -16.55 25.35
N GLN A 429 14.50 -17.47 25.77
CA GLN A 429 14.49 -18.85 25.30
C GLN A 429 14.08 -18.93 23.82
N PRO A 430 14.84 -19.64 22.96
CA PRO A 430 14.48 -19.81 21.55
C PRO A 430 13.14 -20.52 21.36
N LEU A 431 12.25 -19.93 20.55
CA LEU A 431 10.96 -20.52 20.15
C LEU A 431 11.07 -21.18 18.77
N CYS A 432 11.68 -20.48 17.81
CA CYS A 432 11.92 -20.99 16.45
C CYS A 432 13.04 -20.20 15.76
N HIS A 433 13.50 -20.73 14.62
CA HIS A 433 14.35 -20.03 13.66
C HIS A 433 13.53 -19.68 12.42
N PHE A 434 13.86 -18.55 11.78
CA PHE A 434 13.18 -18.02 10.62
C PHE A 434 14.18 -17.57 9.55
N PHE A 435 13.92 -17.96 8.31
CA PHE A 435 14.62 -17.47 7.13
C PHE A 435 13.57 -17.05 6.11
N GLY A 436 13.42 -15.75 5.88
CA GLY A 436 12.41 -15.21 4.97
C GLY A 436 12.98 -14.67 3.67
N GLY A 437 12.20 -14.79 2.60
CA GLY A 437 12.58 -14.35 1.26
C GLY A 437 13.70 -15.15 0.60
N ILE A 438 13.84 -16.44 0.87
CA ILE A 438 14.79 -17.32 0.15
C ILE A 438 14.25 -17.59 -1.27
N PRO A 439 14.95 -17.20 -2.35
CA PRO A 439 14.54 -17.58 -3.71
C PRO A 439 14.49 -19.10 -3.91
N PHE A 440 13.42 -19.59 -4.54
CA PHE A 440 13.28 -20.99 -4.95
C PHE A 440 13.34 -21.17 -6.48
N ALA A 441 13.09 -20.10 -7.25
CA ALA A 441 13.15 -20.06 -8.70
C ALA A 441 13.88 -18.79 -9.18
N LEU A 442 14.20 -18.74 -10.48
CA LEU A 442 14.67 -17.51 -11.13
C LEU A 442 13.52 -16.53 -11.36
N PRO A 443 13.78 -15.20 -11.39
CA PRO A 443 12.73 -14.19 -11.55
C PRO A 443 11.91 -14.39 -12.85
N PRO A 444 10.57 -14.27 -12.80
CA PRO A 444 9.66 -14.42 -13.93
C PRO A 444 9.47 -13.11 -14.74
N ILE A 445 10.47 -12.23 -14.72
CA ILE A 445 10.38 -10.85 -15.22
C ILE A 445 10.53 -10.74 -16.75
N GLY A 446 9.96 -9.67 -17.33
CA GLY A 446 10.15 -9.28 -18.74
C GLY A 446 9.76 -10.39 -19.73
N PRO A 447 10.69 -10.94 -20.55
CA PRO A 447 10.36 -12.02 -21.48
C PRO A 447 9.87 -13.29 -20.77
N PHE A 448 10.26 -13.51 -19.51
CA PHE A 448 9.84 -14.66 -18.72
C PHE A 448 8.44 -14.50 -18.10
N ARG A 449 7.80 -13.34 -18.26
CA ARG A 449 6.40 -13.15 -17.86
C ARG A 449 5.50 -14.05 -18.71
N PHE A 450 4.51 -14.65 -18.05
CA PHE A 450 3.62 -15.67 -18.62
C PHE A 450 4.31 -16.99 -19.05
N GLN A 451 5.56 -17.23 -18.62
CA GLN A 451 6.23 -18.53 -18.74
C GLN A 451 6.17 -19.34 -17.43
N LYS A 452 6.38 -20.65 -17.51
CA LYS A 452 6.59 -21.51 -16.33
C LYS A 452 7.82 -21.05 -15.53
N PRO A 453 7.83 -21.20 -14.19
CA PRO A 453 8.99 -20.86 -13.37
C PRO A 453 10.21 -21.67 -13.79
N ARG A 454 11.40 -21.07 -13.67
CA ARG A 454 12.68 -21.70 -14.00
C ARG A 454 13.43 -22.02 -12.72
N ALA A 455 13.87 -23.27 -12.56
CA ALA A 455 14.63 -23.68 -11.38
C ALA A 455 15.93 -22.87 -11.23
N LEU A 456 16.39 -22.69 -9.99
CA LEU A 456 17.71 -22.13 -9.72
C LEU A 456 18.81 -23.08 -10.25
N PRO A 457 19.86 -22.57 -10.93
CA PRO A 457 20.97 -23.40 -11.38
C PRO A 457 21.62 -24.20 -10.25
N THR A 458 22.16 -25.38 -10.56
CA THR A 458 22.91 -26.23 -9.58
C THR A 458 24.14 -25.51 -9.01
N CYS A 459 24.72 -24.58 -9.76
CA CYS A 459 25.81 -23.70 -9.35
C CYS A 459 25.35 -22.48 -8.52
N TYR A 460 24.05 -22.26 -8.30
CA TYR A 460 23.54 -21.12 -7.53
C TYR A 460 23.96 -21.18 -6.06
N ARG A 461 24.36 -20.04 -5.49
CA ARG A 461 24.83 -19.90 -4.10
C ARG A 461 24.09 -18.74 -3.44
N TYR A 462 23.56 -18.95 -2.23
CA TYR A 462 22.87 -17.89 -1.48
C TYR A 462 23.83 -16.93 -0.78
N GLY A 463 25.06 -17.37 -0.49
CA GLY A 463 26.09 -16.55 0.17
C GLY A 463 27.36 -17.34 0.50
N THR A 464 28.36 -16.65 1.04
CA THR A 464 29.67 -17.22 1.40
C THR A 464 29.85 -17.28 2.92
N ARG A 465 30.83 -18.07 3.40
CA ARG A 465 31.10 -18.19 4.85
C ARG A 465 31.48 -16.86 5.52
N ILE A 466 32.05 -15.94 4.75
CA ILE A 466 32.48 -14.60 5.21
C ILE A 466 31.31 -13.61 5.09
N ASN A 467 30.62 -13.62 3.94
CA ASN A 467 29.45 -12.80 3.66
C ASN A 467 28.23 -13.69 3.33
N PRO A 468 27.45 -14.14 4.34
CA PRO A 468 26.29 -15.00 4.14
C PRO A 468 25.10 -14.21 3.57
N GLY A 469 24.25 -14.88 2.80
CA GLY A 469 23.02 -14.27 2.27
C GLY A 469 22.05 -13.96 3.40
N ARG A 470 21.52 -12.74 3.46
CA ARG A 470 20.74 -12.26 4.61
C ARG A 470 19.24 -12.39 4.33
N PHE A 471 18.60 -13.35 4.99
CA PHE A 471 17.20 -13.75 4.81
C PHE A 471 16.41 -13.46 6.10
N THR A 472 16.49 -12.20 6.54
CA THR A 472 15.86 -11.70 7.78
C THR A 472 14.59 -10.89 7.55
N GLY A 473 14.29 -10.54 6.30
CA GLY A 473 13.01 -9.95 5.87
C GLY A 473 11.96 -11.03 5.57
N GLY A 474 10.80 -10.64 5.04
CA GLY A 474 9.85 -11.57 4.43
C GLY A 474 10.14 -11.80 2.94
N SER A 475 9.38 -12.71 2.31
CA SER A 475 9.38 -12.90 0.86
C SER A 475 8.77 -11.70 0.13
N GLY A 476 9.29 -11.35 -1.04
CA GLY A 476 8.67 -10.38 -1.94
C GLY A 476 7.20 -10.73 -2.23
N LEU A 477 6.35 -9.70 -2.30
CA LEU A 477 4.94 -9.88 -2.67
C LEU A 477 4.85 -9.92 -4.20
N CYS A 478 4.14 -10.91 -4.75
CA CYS A 478 3.84 -10.93 -6.18
C CYS A 478 2.84 -9.82 -6.56
N PRO A 479 2.84 -9.34 -7.83
CA PRO A 479 1.99 -8.22 -8.24
C PRO A 479 0.52 -8.54 -8.03
N GLN A 480 -0.17 -7.69 -7.29
CA GLN A 480 -1.54 -7.95 -6.88
C GLN A 480 -2.32 -6.68 -6.59
N GLY A 481 -3.59 -6.71 -7.02
CA GLY A 481 -4.58 -5.78 -6.53
C GLY A 481 -5.01 -6.15 -5.11
N SER A 482 -5.23 -5.16 -4.27
CA SER A 482 -5.74 -5.35 -2.90
C SER A 482 -7.24 -5.08 -2.78
N ARG A 483 -7.82 -5.59 -1.70
CA ARG A 483 -9.20 -5.32 -1.26
C ARG A 483 -9.43 -3.89 -0.79
N GLU A 484 -8.37 -3.16 -0.42
CA GLU A 484 -8.44 -1.80 0.17
C GLU A 484 -7.44 -0.81 -0.45
N GLY A 485 -6.76 -1.20 -1.53
CA GLY A 485 -5.48 -0.62 -1.93
C GLY A 485 -4.32 -1.33 -1.22
N LEU A 486 -3.25 -1.60 -1.97
CA LEU A 486 -1.93 -1.94 -1.45
C LEU A 486 -1.04 -0.86 -2.03
N ASP A 487 -0.06 -0.42 -1.25
CA ASP A 487 0.98 0.47 -1.74
C ASP A 487 1.65 -0.18 -2.95
N GLU A 488 1.78 0.55 -4.06
CA GLU A 488 2.26 -0.01 -5.32
C GLU A 488 3.78 -0.24 -5.29
N SER A 489 4.50 0.36 -4.32
CA SER A 489 5.88 0.01 -3.98
C SER A 489 6.04 -1.31 -3.21
N SER A 490 4.95 -1.94 -2.76
CA SER A 490 5.00 -3.10 -1.85
C SER A 490 5.16 -4.47 -2.53
N TRP A 491 5.16 -4.53 -3.86
CA TRP A 491 5.23 -5.78 -4.63
C TRP A 491 6.14 -5.67 -5.86
N ASP A 492 6.68 -6.81 -6.31
CA ASP A 492 7.58 -6.94 -7.46
C ASP A 492 7.22 -8.23 -8.24
N GLU A 493 7.55 -8.31 -9.53
CA GLU A 493 7.52 -9.59 -10.26
C GLU A 493 8.61 -10.57 -9.79
N ASP A 494 9.74 -10.11 -9.21
CA ASP A 494 10.72 -10.97 -8.53
C ASP A 494 10.25 -11.44 -7.13
N CYS A 495 9.14 -12.17 -7.14
CA CYS A 495 8.47 -12.65 -5.94
C CYS A 495 8.60 -14.16 -5.68
N LEU A 496 9.37 -14.91 -6.49
CA LEU A 496 9.44 -16.39 -6.40
C LEU A 496 10.38 -16.86 -5.27
N GLN A 497 9.98 -16.49 -4.06
CA GLN A 497 10.72 -16.64 -2.81
C GLN A 497 9.85 -17.33 -1.74
N SER A 498 10.49 -17.94 -0.75
CA SER A 498 9.83 -18.65 0.34
C SER A 498 10.29 -18.17 1.71
N ASN A 499 9.35 -18.18 2.65
CA ASN A 499 9.60 -18.12 4.07
C ASN A 499 9.77 -19.54 4.62
N ILE A 500 10.75 -19.75 5.50
CA ILE A 500 11.04 -21.05 6.14
C ILE A 500 11.12 -20.82 7.65
N TRP A 501 10.30 -21.56 8.39
CA TRP A 501 10.27 -21.56 9.85
C TRP A 501 10.71 -22.94 10.35
N VAL A 502 11.67 -22.98 11.28
CA VAL A 502 12.28 -24.20 11.81
C VAL A 502 12.07 -24.22 13.33
N PRO A 503 11.68 -25.35 13.95
CA PRO A 503 11.59 -25.45 15.41
C PRO A 503 12.92 -25.10 16.08
N ALA A 504 12.87 -24.57 17.31
CA ALA A 504 14.06 -24.50 18.14
C ALA A 504 14.40 -25.89 18.73
N GLY A 505 15.70 -26.17 18.88
CA GLY A 505 16.21 -27.47 19.31
C GLY A 505 16.65 -28.36 18.15
N ASP A 506 17.29 -29.47 18.48
CA ASP A 506 17.80 -30.42 17.48
C ASP A 506 16.67 -31.25 16.86
N PRO A 507 16.76 -31.60 15.56
CA PRO A 507 15.77 -32.46 14.90
C PRO A 507 15.87 -33.91 15.36
N PRO A 508 14.79 -34.71 15.20
CA PRO A 508 14.88 -36.17 15.21
C PRO A 508 15.86 -36.69 14.14
N ASP A 509 16.33 -37.93 14.28
CA ASP A 509 17.30 -38.55 13.35
C ASP A 509 16.83 -38.54 11.88
N GLU A 510 15.54 -38.80 11.65
CA GLU A 510 14.87 -38.75 10.33
C GLU A 510 14.53 -37.32 9.85
N GLY A 511 14.86 -36.30 10.64
CA GLY A 511 14.49 -34.89 10.43
C GLY A 511 13.11 -34.52 10.99
N TRP A 512 12.86 -33.23 11.14
CA TRP A 512 11.53 -32.70 11.47
C TRP A 512 10.52 -32.99 10.33
N PRO A 513 9.25 -33.30 10.61
CA PRO A 513 8.20 -33.31 9.61
C PRO A 513 8.13 -31.96 8.87
N VAL A 514 7.73 -31.98 7.60
CA VAL A 514 7.68 -30.75 6.76
C VAL A 514 6.24 -30.39 6.45
N LEU A 515 5.86 -29.15 6.74
CA LEU A 515 4.59 -28.55 6.40
C LEU A 515 4.78 -27.54 5.27
N PHE A 516 4.50 -27.96 4.03
CA PHE A 516 4.54 -27.08 2.87
C PHE A 516 3.20 -26.33 2.77
N TYR A 517 3.17 -25.08 3.23
CA TYR A 517 1.96 -24.29 3.40
C TYR A 517 1.74 -23.28 2.28
N ILE A 518 0.61 -23.40 1.57
CA ILE A 518 0.20 -22.50 0.49
C ILE A 518 -0.81 -21.47 1.03
N HIS A 519 -0.50 -20.18 0.86
CA HIS A 519 -1.38 -19.10 1.33
C HIS A 519 -2.65 -18.94 0.49
N GLY A 520 -3.71 -18.44 1.14
CA GLY A 520 -4.99 -18.10 0.49
C GLY A 520 -5.00 -16.76 -0.22
N GLY A 521 -6.22 -16.30 -0.58
CA GLY A 521 -6.48 -14.99 -1.20
C GLY A 521 -7.16 -15.04 -2.59
N PHE A 522 -8.13 -15.94 -2.78
CA PHE A 522 -8.94 -16.08 -4.02
C PHE A 522 -8.16 -16.41 -5.32
N LEU A 523 -6.85 -16.70 -5.22
CA LEU A 523 -5.88 -16.67 -6.32
C LEU A 523 -5.67 -15.26 -6.93
N GLN A 524 -6.24 -14.21 -6.35
CA GLN A 524 -6.13 -12.82 -6.87
C GLN A 524 -5.09 -12.00 -6.10
N PHE A 525 -4.97 -12.24 -4.79
CA PHE A 525 -4.08 -11.58 -3.85
C PHE A 525 -3.55 -12.61 -2.83
N GLY A 526 -2.67 -12.19 -1.92
CA GLY A 526 -2.12 -13.03 -0.85
C GLY A 526 -0.61 -12.93 -0.73
N THR A 527 -0.07 -13.41 0.40
CA THR A 527 1.38 -13.48 0.63
C THR A 527 1.72 -14.50 1.71
N SER A 528 2.87 -15.16 1.57
CA SER A 528 3.53 -15.99 2.59
C SER A 528 3.98 -15.21 3.83
N ASN A 529 3.88 -13.88 3.84
CA ASN A 529 4.15 -13.02 4.99
C ASN A 529 2.94 -12.81 5.93
N SER A 530 1.73 -13.29 5.56
CA SER A 530 0.51 -12.96 6.31
C SER A 530 0.26 -13.79 7.58
N LEU A 531 1.14 -14.74 7.90
CA LEU A 531 0.99 -15.68 9.01
C LEU A 531 2.23 -15.70 9.90
N ASP A 532 2.02 -16.02 11.18
CA ASP A 532 3.06 -16.11 12.19
C ASP A 532 2.97 -17.46 12.93
N PHE A 533 3.91 -18.36 12.60
CA PHE A 533 3.98 -19.70 13.18
C PHE A 533 4.86 -19.78 14.44
N CYS A 534 5.37 -18.66 14.97
CA CYS A 534 6.31 -18.67 16.09
C CYS A 534 5.71 -19.24 17.38
N ALA A 535 4.44 -18.93 17.67
CA ALA A 535 3.74 -19.49 18.83
C ALA A 535 3.40 -20.97 18.61
N LEU A 536 3.02 -21.37 17.39
CA LEU A 536 2.80 -22.77 17.01
C LEU A 536 4.07 -23.62 17.24
N LEU A 537 5.20 -23.20 16.66
CA LEU A 537 6.46 -23.95 16.75
C LEU A 537 7.14 -23.85 18.12
N GLY A 538 6.91 -22.77 18.86
CA GLY A 538 7.47 -22.54 20.20
C GLY A 538 6.65 -23.19 21.32
N GLU A 539 5.41 -22.74 21.49
CA GLU A 539 4.57 -23.00 22.66
C GLU A 539 3.68 -24.25 22.53
N SER A 540 3.41 -24.75 21.33
CA SER A 540 2.56 -25.93 21.12
C SER A 540 3.35 -27.25 20.98
N SER A 541 2.63 -28.37 20.97
CA SER A 541 3.15 -29.70 20.65
C SER A 541 3.53 -29.89 19.18
N THR A 542 3.18 -28.95 18.29
CA THR A 542 3.49 -29.02 16.85
C THR A 542 4.92 -28.59 16.59
N LYS A 543 5.80 -29.56 16.29
CA LYS A 543 7.19 -29.32 15.90
C LYS A 543 7.43 -29.84 14.47
N CYS A 544 7.47 -28.93 13.51
CA CYS A 544 7.66 -29.22 12.09
C CYS A 544 8.41 -28.05 11.42
N VAL A 545 9.09 -28.30 10.30
CA VAL A 545 9.64 -27.23 9.46
C VAL A 545 8.54 -26.76 8.51
N ILE A 546 8.20 -25.47 8.57
CA ILE A 546 7.12 -24.88 7.76
C ILE A 546 7.74 -24.10 6.61
N VAL A 547 7.36 -24.46 5.37
CA VAL A 547 7.80 -23.77 4.15
C VAL A 547 6.59 -23.09 3.52
N ALA A 548 6.63 -21.76 3.45
CA ALA A 548 5.55 -20.94 2.90
C ALA A 548 6.07 -20.11 1.70
N PRO A 549 5.87 -20.57 0.46
CA PRO A 549 6.25 -19.83 -0.74
C PRO A 549 5.22 -18.79 -1.15
N ALA A 550 5.70 -17.70 -1.75
CA ALA A 550 4.89 -16.85 -2.62
C ALA A 550 4.76 -17.49 -4.01
N TYR A 551 3.66 -17.21 -4.70
CA TYR A 551 3.38 -17.69 -6.05
C TYR A 551 2.64 -16.62 -6.86
N ARG A 552 2.76 -16.61 -8.19
CA ARG A 552 2.08 -15.60 -9.02
C ARG A 552 0.56 -15.73 -8.92
N LEU A 553 -0.10 -14.57 -8.86
CA LEU A 553 -1.52 -14.40 -8.62
C LEU A 553 -2.18 -13.68 -9.80
N ASN A 554 -3.52 -13.61 -9.79
CA ASN A 554 -4.34 -12.86 -10.74
C ASN A 554 -3.88 -13.07 -12.21
N VAL A 555 -3.66 -12.01 -12.98
CA VAL A 555 -3.26 -12.08 -14.39
C VAL A 555 -1.85 -12.69 -14.57
N PHE A 556 -0.93 -12.51 -13.63
CA PHE A 556 0.43 -13.08 -13.71
C PHE A 556 0.46 -14.59 -13.45
N GLY A 557 -0.45 -15.10 -12.63
CA GLY A 557 -0.54 -16.50 -12.25
C GLY A 557 -1.53 -17.32 -13.08
N PHE A 558 -2.60 -16.69 -13.59
CA PHE A 558 -3.80 -17.39 -14.07
C PHE A 558 -4.45 -16.77 -15.32
N LEU A 559 -3.73 -15.92 -16.07
CA LEU A 559 -4.13 -15.58 -17.44
C LEU A 559 -4.06 -16.82 -18.35
N ALA A 560 -5.11 -17.06 -19.13
CA ALA A 560 -5.21 -18.22 -20.02
C ALA A 560 -5.75 -17.85 -21.40
N SER A 561 -5.15 -18.41 -22.45
CA SER A 561 -5.57 -18.25 -23.84
C SER A 561 -5.15 -19.47 -24.68
N PRO A 562 -6.07 -20.13 -25.42
CA PRO A 562 -5.72 -21.17 -26.39
C PRO A 562 -4.87 -20.63 -27.55
N GLU A 563 -5.18 -19.46 -28.12
CA GLU A 563 -4.39 -18.93 -29.26
C GLU A 563 -2.93 -18.68 -28.88
N ALA A 564 -2.67 -18.24 -27.64
CA ALA A 564 -1.32 -18.07 -27.11
C ALA A 564 -0.64 -19.41 -26.80
N LEU A 565 -1.37 -20.40 -26.26
CA LEU A 565 -0.83 -21.72 -25.92
C LEU A 565 -0.49 -22.57 -27.16
N GLU A 566 -1.26 -22.41 -28.24
CA GLU A 566 -1.02 -23.09 -29.52
C GLU A 566 0.09 -22.41 -30.34
N SER A 567 0.20 -21.07 -30.28
CA SER A 567 1.09 -20.29 -31.15
C SER A 567 2.44 -19.88 -30.53
N CYS A 568 2.55 -19.83 -29.19
CA CYS A 568 3.72 -19.30 -28.49
C CYS A 568 4.36 -20.40 -27.60
N PRO A 569 5.43 -21.08 -28.06
CA PRO A 569 6.03 -22.22 -27.33
C PRO A 569 6.56 -21.93 -25.93
N ASP A 570 6.71 -20.66 -25.56
CA ASP A 570 7.17 -20.24 -24.23
C ASP A 570 6.03 -19.86 -23.26
N TYR A 571 4.79 -19.72 -23.76
CA TYR A 571 3.62 -19.38 -22.97
C TYR A 571 3.07 -20.60 -22.22
N ALA A 572 2.58 -20.39 -21.01
CA ALA A 572 1.87 -21.42 -20.27
C ALA A 572 0.79 -20.84 -19.36
N VAL A 573 -0.19 -21.69 -19.02
CA VAL A 573 -1.31 -21.38 -18.13
C VAL A 573 -1.11 -22.03 -16.75
N ASN A 574 -2.00 -21.73 -15.79
CA ASN A 574 -1.94 -22.24 -14.41
C ASN A 574 -0.59 -21.95 -13.71
N LEU A 575 0.06 -20.83 -14.04
CA LEU A 575 1.41 -20.49 -13.63
C LEU A 575 1.58 -20.40 -12.10
N GLY A 576 0.57 -19.90 -11.38
CA GLY A 576 0.59 -19.92 -9.92
C GLY A 576 0.68 -21.33 -9.33
N PHE A 577 0.10 -22.35 -9.98
CA PHE A 577 0.28 -23.75 -9.59
C PHE A 577 1.64 -24.31 -10.01
N TRP A 578 2.19 -23.88 -11.15
CA TRP A 578 3.57 -24.25 -11.52
C TRP A 578 4.61 -23.64 -10.56
N ASP A 579 4.40 -22.41 -10.08
CA ASP A 579 5.25 -21.74 -9.08
C ASP A 579 5.25 -22.50 -7.75
N GLN A 580 4.05 -22.82 -7.24
CA GLN A 580 3.89 -23.70 -6.07
C GLN A 580 4.56 -25.07 -6.28
N ARG A 581 4.47 -25.66 -7.48
CA ARG A 581 5.10 -26.95 -7.79
C ARG A 581 6.63 -26.86 -7.80
N MET A 582 7.17 -25.76 -8.34
CA MET A 582 8.61 -25.47 -8.30
C MET A 582 9.10 -25.28 -6.86
N ALA A 583 8.36 -24.56 -6.02
CA ALA A 583 8.67 -24.42 -4.60
C ALA A 583 8.58 -25.77 -3.85
N LEU A 584 7.63 -26.65 -4.20
CA LEU A 584 7.51 -27.98 -3.62
C LEU A 584 8.67 -28.91 -4.03
N GLN A 585 9.12 -28.81 -5.29
CA GLN A 585 10.32 -29.51 -5.78
C GLN A 585 11.59 -29.00 -5.10
N TRP A 586 11.75 -27.67 -5.01
CA TRP A 586 12.84 -27.04 -4.25
C TRP A 586 12.82 -27.47 -2.78
N THR A 587 11.63 -27.62 -2.18
CA THR A 587 11.49 -28.11 -0.79
C THR A 587 12.01 -29.55 -0.69
N PHE A 588 11.54 -30.45 -1.54
CA PHE A 588 11.98 -31.85 -1.56
C PHE A 588 13.50 -32.01 -1.75
N GLU A 589 14.12 -31.16 -2.58
CA GLU A 589 15.56 -31.18 -2.83
C GLU A 589 16.41 -30.59 -1.68
N ASN A 590 15.89 -29.64 -0.89
CA ASN A 590 16.73 -28.75 -0.07
C ASN A 590 16.33 -28.64 1.41
N ILE A 591 15.18 -29.19 1.83
CA ILE A 591 14.67 -28.97 3.20
C ILE A 591 15.49 -29.68 4.30
N SER A 592 16.28 -30.69 3.93
CA SER A 592 17.27 -31.34 4.79
C SER A 592 18.32 -30.37 5.33
N TYR A 593 18.71 -29.35 4.57
CA TYR A 593 19.62 -28.30 5.06
C TYR A 593 19.04 -27.52 6.24
N PHE A 594 17.71 -27.46 6.37
CA PHE A 594 16.98 -26.81 7.47
C PHE A 594 16.61 -27.80 8.60
N GLY A 595 17.05 -29.06 8.50
CA GLY A 595 16.69 -30.13 9.44
C GLY A 595 15.30 -30.73 9.22
N GLY A 596 14.68 -30.48 8.07
CA GLY A 596 13.40 -31.06 7.68
C GLY A 596 13.53 -32.34 6.86
N SER A 597 12.56 -33.24 7.02
CA SER A 597 12.50 -34.55 6.42
C SER A 597 11.82 -34.52 5.04
N ALA A 598 12.60 -34.67 3.96
CA ALA A 598 12.07 -34.68 2.59
C ALA A 598 11.17 -35.90 2.31
N SER A 599 11.30 -36.97 3.09
CA SER A 599 10.46 -38.17 3.01
C SER A 599 9.08 -37.99 3.68
N ASN A 600 8.89 -36.96 4.52
CA ASN A 600 7.67 -36.69 5.28
C ASN A 600 7.13 -35.26 5.03
N ILE A 601 6.83 -34.96 3.77
CA ILE A 601 6.20 -33.69 3.35
C ILE A 601 4.67 -33.81 3.40
N THR A 602 4.08 -33.00 4.27
CA THR A 602 2.64 -32.70 4.31
C THR A 602 2.39 -31.42 3.51
N ILE A 603 1.51 -31.49 2.51
CA ILE A 603 1.06 -30.30 1.78
C ILE A 603 -0.16 -29.70 2.49
N ALA A 604 -0.14 -28.40 2.73
CA ALA A 604 -1.16 -27.69 3.48
C ALA A 604 -1.53 -26.36 2.83
N GLY A 605 -2.69 -25.83 3.16
CA GLY A 605 -3.10 -24.53 2.67
C GLY A 605 -4.43 -24.10 3.25
N TYR A 606 -4.74 -22.81 3.08
CA TYR A 606 -5.99 -22.21 3.55
C TYR A 606 -6.72 -21.52 2.40
N SER A 607 -8.06 -21.62 2.33
CA SER A 607 -8.85 -20.92 1.30
C SER A 607 -8.41 -21.33 -0.13
N ALA A 608 -8.12 -20.37 -1.01
CA ALA A 608 -7.48 -20.63 -2.31
C ALA A 608 -6.15 -21.42 -2.23
N GLY A 609 -5.49 -21.42 -1.07
CA GLY A 609 -4.36 -22.30 -0.76
C GLY A 609 -4.78 -23.76 -0.56
N ALA A 610 -5.94 -24.05 0.04
CA ALA A 610 -6.48 -25.41 0.12
C ALA A 610 -7.06 -25.89 -1.23
N HIS A 611 -7.64 -24.99 -2.03
CA HIS A 611 -7.93 -25.28 -3.45
C HIS A 611 -6.65 -25.59 -4.24
N SER A 612 -5.55 -24.89 -3.93
CA SER A 612 -4.22 -25.20 -4.49
C SER A 612 -3.69 -26.56 -3.98
N VAL A 613 -3.86 -26.91 -2.70
CA VAL A 613 -3.54 -28.25 -2.16
C VAL A 613 -4.24 -29.33 -2.95
N PHE A 614 -5.54 -29.18 -3.24
CA PHE A 614 -6.28 -30.13 -4.07
C PHE A 614 -5.64 -30.30 -5.46
N HIS A 615 -5.35 -29.20 -6.16
CA HIS A 615 -4.73 -29.28 -7.49
C HIS A 615 -3.29 -29.82 -7.47
N GLN A 616 -2.47 -29.46 -6.47
CA GLN A 616 -1.12 -30.02 -6.28
C GLN A 616 -1.16 -31.52 -5.98
N LEU A 617 -2.11 -31.98 -5.15
CA LEU A 617 -2.34 -33.40 -4.85
C LEU A 617 -2.86 -34.15 -6.08
N ALA A 618 -3.83 -33.58 -6.81
CA ALA A 618 -4.36 -34.14 -8.05
C ALA A 618 -3.30 -34.30 -9.16
N TYR A 619 -2.31 -33.40 -9.19
CA TYR A 619 -1.14 -33.47 -10.04
C TYR A 619 -0.13 -34.52 -9.53
N ASP A 620 0.22 -34.48 -8.24
CA ASP A 620 1.21 -35.39 -7.65
C ASP A 620 0.74 -36.85 -7.64
N LEU A 621 -0.57 -37.12 -7.53
CA LEU A 621 -1.15 -38.46 -7.69
C LEU A 621 -1.03 -39.01 -9.13
N GLY A 622 -0.96 -38.11 -10.12
CA GLY A 622 -0.84 -38.43 -11.55
C GLY A 622 0.60 -38.53 -12.07
N VAL A 623 1.62 -38.25 -11.26
CA VAL A 623 3.01 -38.54 -11.62
C VAL A 623 3.43 -39.94 -11.12
N PRO A 624 4.37 -40.63 -11.80
CA PRO A 624 4.87 -41.92 -11.34
C PRO A 624 5.45 -41.84 -9.92
N ASP A 625 5.22 -42.84 -9.09
CA ASP A 625 5.50 -42.78 -7.64
C ASP A 625 6.97 -42.42 -7.28
N LYS A 626 7.93 -42.74 -8.15
CA LYS A 626 9.35 -42.32 -8.01
C LYS A 626 9.60 -40.81 -8.21
N LYS A 627 8.58 -40.03 -8.57
CA LYS A 627 8.55 -38.56 -8.70
C LYS A 627 7.54 -37.90 -7.74
N ALA A 628 6.87 -38.70 -6.91
CA ALA A 628 5.85 -38.23 -5.99
C ALA A 628 6.47 -37.60 -4.74
N ILE A 629 5.98 -36.41 -4.37
CA ILE A 629 6.50 -35.63 -3.24
C ILE A 629 5.54 -35.71 -2.03
N VAL A 630 4.23 -35.69 -2.28
CA VAL A 630 3.23 -35.54 -1.22
C VAL A 630 3.01 -36.84 -0.46
N LYS A 631 3.05 -36.77 0.88
CA LYS A 631 2.68 -37.90 1.77
C LYS A 631 1.32 -37.72 2.45
N LYS A 632 0.97 -36.50 2.85
CA LYS A 632 -0.25 -36.14 3.58
C LYS A 632 -0.77 -34.79 3.12
N ALA A 633 -2.07 -34.54 3.27
CA ALA A 633 -2.72 -33.30 2.84
C ALA A 633 -3.56 -32.65 3.97
N LEU A 634 -3.54 -31.32 4.03
CA LEU A 634 -4.32 -30.50 4.96
C LEU A 634 -5.05 -29.39 4.20
N MET A 635 -6.36 -29.54 4.00
CA MET A 635 -7.21 -28.63 3.23
C MET A 635 -8.11 -27.82 4.16
N LEU A 636 -7.68 -26.61 4.51
CA LEU A 636 -8.39 -25.75 5.46
C LEU A 636 -9.34 -24.79 4.75
N SER A 637 -10.65 -24.89 5.04
CA SER A 637 -11.72 -24.06 4.48
C SER A 637 -11.69 -23.94 2.94
N ASN A 638 -11.45 -25.07 2.27
CA ASN A 638 -11.73 -25.26 0.83
C ASN A 638 -11.71 -26.74 0.43
N GLY A 639 -12.54 -27.08 -0.56
CA GLY A 639 -12.62 -28.40 -1.16
C GLY A 639 -11.97 -28.46 -2.56
N PRO A 640 -12.45 -29.35 -3.46
CA PRO A 640 -11.97 -29.41 -4.84
C PRO A 640 -12.45 -28.20 -5.66
N GLY A 641 -13.62 -27.65 -5.31
CA GLY A 641 -14.36 -26.70 -6.15
C GLY A 641 -14.93 -27.33 -7.43
N MET A 642 -15.48 -26.50 -8.30
CA MET A 642 -15.86 -26.92 -9.66
C MET A 642 -14.64 -27.38 -10.48
N GLN A 643 -14.86 -28.27 -11.46
CA GLN A 643 -13.93 -28.41 -12.58
C GLN A 643 -13.67 -27.00 -13.19
N PRO A 644 -12.41 -26.56 -13.32
CA PRO A 644 -12.14 -25.20 -13.80
C PRO A 644 -12.48 -25.01 -15.28
N LYS A 645 -12.68 -23.75 -15.70
CA LYS A 645 -13.06 -23.36 -17.08
C LYS A 645 -12.20 -24.04 -18.15
N SER A 646 -12.80 -24.34 -19.29
CA SER A 646 -12.04 -24.71 -20.49
C SER A 646 -11.18 -23.53 -20.97
N LEU A 647 -10.07 -23.81 -21.67
CA LEU A 647 -9.25 -22.77 -22.32
C LEU A 647 -10.10 -21.86 -23.22
N ASN A 648 -11.06 -22.44 -23.96
CA ASN A 648 -11.96 -21.69 -24.85
C ASN A 648 -12.91 -20.75 -24.09
N GLU A 649 -13.37 -21.10 -22.88
CA GLU A 649 -14.13 -20.19 -22.00
C GLU A 649 -13.26 -19.10 -21.37
N ALA A 650 -11.93 -19.29 -21.29
CA ALA A 650 -11.00 -18.29 -20.79
C ALA A 650 -10.58 -17.27 -21.87
N GLN A 651 -10.66 -17.62 -23.16
CA GLN A 651 -10.35 -16.68 -24.25
C GLN A 651 -11.21 -15.41 -24.21
N ASP A 652 -12.45 -15.47 -23.71
CA ASP A 652 -13.30 -14.28 -23.54
C ASP A 652 -12.69 -13.28 -22.53
N GLN A 653 -12.12 -13.78 -21.42
CA GLN A 653 -11.40 -12.96 -20.44
C GLN A 653 -10.10 -12.40 -21.02
N PHE A 654 -9.39 -13.17 -21.85
CA PHE A 654 -8.19 -12.70 -22.55
C PHE A 654 -8.52 -11.59 -23.56
N ASN A 655 -9.56 -11.77 -24.37
CA ASN A 655 -10.06 -10.77 -25.32
C ASN A 655 -10.52 -9.49 -24.60
N GLU A 656 -11.19 -9.61 -23.45
CA GLU A 656 -11.59 -8.46 -22.64
C GLU A 656 -10.38 -7.71 -22.05
N LEU A 657 -9.36 -8.43 -21.57
CA LEU A 657 -8.11 -7.83 -21.09
C LEU A 657 -7.39 -7.07 -22.21
N LEU A 658 -7.23 -7.69 -23.39
CA LEU A 658 -6.63 -7.03 -24.56
C LEU A 658 -7.40 -5.74 -24.93
N SER A 659 -8.73 -5.83 -24.98
CA SER A 659 -9.61 -4.68 -25.29
C SER A 659 -9.48 -3.56 -24.25
N THR A 660 -9.45 -3.91 -22.97
CA THR A 660 -9.25 -2.99 -21.84
C THR A 660 -7.90 -2.27 -21.89
N LEU A 661 -6.88 -2.92 -22.46
CA LEU A 661 -5.53 -2.39 -22.65
C LEU A 661 -5.30 -1.70 -24.02
N GLY A 662 -6.31 -1.64 -24.88
CA GLY A 662 -6.19 -1.08 -26.24
C GLY A 662 -5.35 -1.93 -27.21
N ILE A 663 -5.15 -3.23 -26.92
CA ILE A 663 -4.47 -4.17 -27.82
C ILE A 663 -5.49 -4.73 -28.82
N ALA A 664 -5.23 -4.54 -30.11
CA ALA A 664 -6.14 -4.98 -31.17
C ALA A 664 -6.21 -6.52 -31.27
N LEU A 665 -7.44 -7.05 -31.33
CA LEU A 665 -7.71 -8.49 -31.29
C LEU A 665 -7.32 -9.25 -32.58
N ASN A 666 -7.04 -8.53 -33.67
CA ASN A 666 -6.62 -9.08 -34.97
C ASN A 666 -5.10 -9.24 -35.12
N LEU A 667 -4.31 -8.83 -34.12
CA LEU A 667 -2.87 -9.12 -34.06
C LEU A 667 -2.61 -10.61 -33.88
N SER A 668 -1.43 -11.09 -34.29
CA SER A 668 -1.02 -12.47 -34.00
C SER A 668 -0.88 -12.70 -32.49
N ALA A 669 -1.04 -13.96 -32.05
CA ALA A 669 -0.86 -14.36 -30.66
C ALA A 669 0.52 -13.95 -30.10
N ALA A 670 1.57 -14.02 -30.92
CA ALA A 670 2.92 -13.58 -30.56
C ALA A 670 3.00 -12.05 -30.31
N GLU A 671 2.37 -11.23 -31.15
CA GLU A 671 2.30 -9.78 -30.96
C GLU A 671 1.45 -9.38 -29.76
N LYS A 672 0.32 -10.06 -29.55
CA LYS A 672 -0.53 -9.90 -28.35
C LYS A 672 0.27 -10.17 -27.08
N LEU A 673 0.96 -11.32 -27.03
CA LEU A 673 1.78 -11.72 -25.90
C LEU A 673 2.99 -10.81 -25.69
N ALA A 674 3.67 -10.38 -26.76
CA ALA A 674 4.77 -9.41 -26.68
C ALA A 674 4.32 -8.06 -26.11
N LYS A 675 3.13 -7.56 -26.51
CA LYS A 675 2.53 -6.35 -25.93
C LYS A 675 2.19 -6.55 -24.45
N LEU A 676 1.57 -7.67 -24.07
CA LEU A 676 1.28 -7.98 -22.66
C LEU A 676 2.54 -8.14 -21.79
N ARG A 677 3.66 -8.64 -22.35
CA ARG A 677 4.97 -8.68 -21.68
C ARG A 677 5.63 -7.29 -21.56
N GLY A 678 5.36 -6.39 -22.50
CA GLY A 678 5.88 -5.02 -22.51
C GLY A 678 5.06 -3.98 -21.73
N ILE A 679 3.86 -4.32 -21.27
CA ILE A 679 3.03 -3.45 -20.42
C ILE A 679 3.54 -3.49 -18.97
N ASP A 680 3.45 -2.36 -18.27
CA ASP A 680 3.82 -2.29 -16.86
C ASP A 680 2.91 -3.17 -15.97
N ALA A 681 3.47 -3.75 -14.91
CA ALA A 681 2.76 -4.69 -14.04
C ALA A 681 1.54 -4.07 -13.34
N LYS A 682 1.62 -2.80 -12.89
CA LYS A 682 0.50 -2.08 -12.28
C LYS A 682 -0.64 -1.91 -13.28
N LYS A 683 -0.32 -1.59 -14.53
CA LYS A 683 -1.33 -1.39 -15.60
C LYS A 683 -2.10 -2.68 -15.92
N LEU A 684 -1.46 -3.85 -15.80
CA LEU A 684 -2.14 -5.14 -15.89
C LEU A 684 -3.06 -5.41 -14.68
N VAL A 685 -2.61 -5.07 -13.46
CA VAL A 685 -3.44 -5.14 -12.25
C VAL A 685 -4.65 -4.20 -12.37
N GLU A 686 -4.46 -2.94 -12.74
CA GLU A 686 -5.52 -1.95 -12.95
C GLU A 686 -6.58 -2.42 -13.97
N ALA A 687 -6.15 -3.00 -15.09
CA ALA A 687 -7.07 -3.50 -16.11
C ALA A 687 -8.03 -4.56 -15.52
N SER A 688 -7.54 -5.43 -14.62
CA SER A 688 -8.39 -6.40 -13.91
C SER A 688 -9.47 -5.80 -13.00
N TYR A 689 -9.44 -4.50 -12.68
CA TYR A 689 -10.52 -3.81 -11.97
C TYR A 689 -11.56 -3.17 -12.90
N LYS A 690 -11.28 -3.08 -14.20
CA LYS A 690 -12.11 -2.42 -15.22
C LYS A 690 -12.97 -3.42 -16.03
N MET A 691 -12.62 -4.72 -15.97
CA MET A 691 -13.29 -5.85 -16.64
C MET A 691 -14.56 -6.35 -15.93
N GLU A 692 -15.49 -6.99 -16.66
CA GLU A 692 -16.56 -7.83 -16.12
C GLU A 692 -16.05 -9.25 -15.76
N LEU A 693 -15.27 -9.91 -16.63
CA LEU A 693 -14.71 -11.25 -16.38
C LEU A 693 -13.45 -11.18 -15.52
N HIS A 694 -13.57 -10.55 -14.36
CA HIS A 694 -12.44 -10.01 -13.61
C HIS A 694 -11.82 -10.97 -12.57
N GLN A 695 -12.04 -12.28 -12.66
CA GLN A 695 -11.45 -13.28 -11.76
C GLN A 695 -10.58 -14.26 -12.54
N TYR A 696 -9.27 -14.22 -12.32
CA TYR A 696 -8.34 -15.15 -12.94
C TYR A 696 -8.25 -16.42 -12.09
N ARG A 697 -8.86 -17.50 -12.57
CA ARG A 697 -8.92 -18.80 -11.89
C ARG A 697 -8.12 -19.83 -12.68
N ALA A 698 -7.93 -21.01 -12.10
CA ALA A 698 -7.40 -22.16 -12.83
C ALA A 698 -8.20 -22.44 -14.11
N VAL A 699 -7.56 -23.06 -15.09
CA VAL A 699 -8.18 -23.56 -16.32
C VAL A 699 -7.86 -25.04 -16.51
N THR A 700 -8.79 -25.79 -17.11
CA THR A 700 -8.55 -27.18 -17.51
C THR A 700 -7.64 -27.18 -18.75
N ASP A 701 -6.35 -27.47 -18.54
CA ASP A 701 -5.28 -27.37 -19.53
C ASP A 701 -4.74 -28.74 -20.00
N GLY A 702 -5.17 -29.84 -19.38
CA GLY A 702 -4.67 -31.19 -19.66
C GLY A 702 -3.24 -31.48 -19.19
N SER A 703 -2.53 -30.49 -18.63
CA SER A 703 -1.11 -30.56 -18.27
C SER A 703 -0.87 -30.46 -16.76
N PHE A 704 -1.51 -29.49 -16.09
CA PHE A 704 -1.57 -29.41 -14.63
C PHE A 704 -2.96 -29.79 -14.12
N VAL A 705 -4.01 -29.27 -14.76
CA VAL A 705 -5.41 -29.56 -14.46
C VAL A 705 -5.94 -30.52 -15.53
N ARG A 706 -5.91 -31.81 -15.21
CA ARG A 706 -6.33 -32.90 -16.10
C ARG A 706 -7.81 -32.77 -16.49
N TYR A 707 -8.13 -33.14 -17.73
CA TYR A 707 -9.50 -33.21 -18.23
C TYR A 707 -10.29 -34.24 -17.42
N GLY A 708 -11.45 -33.85 -16.89
CA GLY A 708 -12.29 -34.76 -16.11
C GLY A 708 -11.78 -35.05 -14.70
N LEU A 709 -10.90 -34.22 -14.12
CA LEU A 709 -10.44 -34.36 -12.72
C LEU A 709 -11.59 -34.51 -11.71
N LEU A 710 -12.70 -33.77 -11.89
CA LEU A 710 -13.90 -33.94 -11.04
C LEU A 710 -14.60 -35.29 -11.25
N GLU A 711 -14.46 -35.91 -12.42
CA GLU A 711 -14.97 -37.27 -12.70
C GLU A 711 -14.03 -38.36 -12.16
N GLU A 712 -12.71 -38.13 -12.06
CA GLU A 712 -11.78 -39.04 -11.37
C GLU A 712 -12.08 -39.20 -9.87
N ILE A 713 -12.67 -38.18 -9.24
CA ILE A 713 -13.24 -38.32 -7.89
C ILE A 713 -14.43 -39.28 -7.95
N ASN A 714 -15.40 -39.01 -8.84
CA ASN A 714 -16.65 -39.76 -9.00
C ASN A 714 -16.47 -41.25 -9.35
N ASN A 715 -15.59 -41.56 -10.29
CA ASN A 715 -15.31 -42.93 -10.73
C ASN A 715 -14.32 -43.69 -9.83
N GLY A 716 -13.70 -43.01 -8.85
CA GLY A 716 -12.83 -43.62 -7.85
C GLY A 716 -11.34 -43.68 -8.20
N VAL A 717 -10.90 -43.22 -9.38
CA VAL A 717 -9.47 -43.15 -9.74
C VAL A 717 -8.66 -42.33 -8.71
N PHE A 718 -9.22 -41.22 -8.22
CA PHE A 718 -8.62 -40.41 -7.17
C PHE A 718 -8.51 -41.19 -5.84
N ALA A 719 -9.58 -41.87 -5.43
CA ALA A 719 -9.64 -42.66 -4.21
C ALA A 719 -8.67 -43.85 -4.24
N GLN A 720 -8.58 -44.57 -5.36
CA GLN A 720 -7.61 -45.65 -5.57
C GLN A 720 -6.17 -45.13 -5.50
N SER A 721 -5.90 -43.95 -6.03
CA SER A 721 -4.57 -43.32 -6.01
C SER A 721 -4.16 -42.84 -4.61
N LEU A 722 -5.10 -42.32 -3.80
CA LEU A 722 -4.87 -42.05 -2.37
C LEU A 722 -4.49 -43.33 -1.62
N LYS A 723 -5.29 -44.40 -1.77
CA LYS A 723 -5.08 -45.70 -1.10
C LYS A 723 -3.76 -46.36 -1.48
N ARG A 724 -3.44 -46.41 -2.77
CA ARG A 724 -2.16 -46.93 -3.31
C ARG A 724 -0.93 -46.27 -2.69
N ARG A 725 -1.07 -45.04 -2.19
CA ARG A 725 0.03 -44.24 -1.61
C ARG A 725 -0.14 -43.93 -0.11
N GLY A 726 -1.18 -44.43 0.55
CA GLY A 726 -1.47 -44.18 1.96
C GLY A 726 -1.68 -42.70 2.32
N ILE A 727 -2.12 -41.86 1.39
CA ILE A 727 -2.21 -40.40 1.63
C ILE A 727 -3.45 -40.09 2.48
N GLN A 728 -3.21 -39.70 3.73
CA GLN A 728 -4.23 -39.17 4.62
C GLN A 728 -4.51 -37.68 4.33
N LEU A 729 -5.78 -37.28 4.49
CA LEU A 729 -6.32 -35.95 4.26
C LEU A 729 -7.12 -35.48 5.50
N ILE A 730 -6.70 -34.36 6.09
CA ILE A 730 -7.56 -33.57 6.98
C ILE A 730 -8.23 -32.47 6.14
N ILE A 731 -9.55 -32.36 6.23
CA ILE A 731 -10.36 -31.40 5.45
C ILE A 731 -11.54 -30.88 6.28
N GLY A 732 -11.97 -29.65 6.05
CA GLY A 732 -13.12 -29.10 6.77
C GLY A 732 -13.40 -27.62 6.55
N GLU A 733 -14.37 -27.14 7.34
CA GLU A 733 -15.08 -25.87 7.17
C GLU A 733 -15.21 -25.09 8.48
N CYS A 734 -15.42 -23.79 8.39
CA CYS A 734 -16.08 -23.02 9.44
C CYS A 734 -17.61 -23.03 9.24
N SER A 735 -18.41 -22.69 10.25
CA SER A 735 -19.88 -22.61 10.10
C SER A 735 -20.36 -21.47 9.21
N ASP A 736 -19.68 -20.32 9.25
CA ASP A 736 -20.17 -19.04 8.73
C ASP A 736 -19.35 -18.49 7.55
N GLU A 737 -18.69 -19.37 6.79
CA GLU A 737 -17.84 -19.07 5.62
C GLU A 737 -18.43 -17.99 4.69
N HIS A 738 -19.74 -18.06 4.48
CA HIS A 738 -20.54 -17.21 3.59
C HIS A 738 -20.36 -15.69 3.78
N PHE A 739 -20.09 -15.20 5.01
CA PHE A 739 -19.91 -13.75 5.23
C PHE A 739 -18.72 -13.18 4.46
N VAL A 740 -17.59 -13.87 4.44
CA VAL A 740 -16.36 -13.36 3.78
C VAL A 740 -16.49 -13.48 2.26
N TYR A 741 -16.98 -14.62 1.76
CA TYR A 741 -17.25 -14.79 0.33
C TYR A 741 -18.25 -13.77 -0.20
N GLY A 742 -19.29 -13.45 0.59
CA GLY A 742 -20.26 -12.39 0.31
C GLY A 742 -19.67 -10.98 0.24
N THR A 743 -18.36 -10.78 0.43
CA THR A 743 -17.70 -9.47 0.35
C THR A 743 -16.60 -9.35 -0.71
N TRP A 744 -16.27 -10.41 -1.46
CA TRP A 744 -15.26 -10.33 -2.52
C TRP A 744 -15.87 -10.04 -3.91
N ARG A 745 -15.82 -8.75 -4.30
CA ARG A 745 -16.44 -8.20 -5.51
C ARG A 745 -17.89 -8.71 -5.69
N PRO A 746 -18.81 -8.49 -4.74
CA PRO A 746 -20.15 -9.06 -4.80
C PRO A 746 -20.96 -8.54 -6.01
N PRO A 747 -21.95 -9.29 -6.51
CA PRO A 747 -22.76 -8.89 -7.65
C PRO A 747 -23.59 -7.65 -7.33
N GLN A 748 -23.85 -6.84 -8.37
CA GLN A 748 -24.97 -5.89 -8.33
C GLN A 748 -26.30 -6.65 -8.18
N SER A 749 -27.33 -6.01 -7.65
CA SER A 749 -28.65 -6.64 -7.49
C SER A 749 -29.23 -7.13 -8.82
N GLY A 750 -29.81 -8.33 -8.84
CA GLY A 750 -30.54 -8.91 -9.99
C GLY A 750 -29.96 -10.23 -10.49
N TYR A 751 -30.82 -11.06 -11.10
CA TYR A 751 -30.49 -12.40 -11.58
C TYR A 751 -29.34 -12.40 -12.61
N GLU A 752 -29.40 -11.53 -13.62
CA GLU A 752 -28.35 -11.45 -14.66
C GLU A 752 -27.00 -10.94 -14.13
N ASN A 753 -27.01 -10.18 -13.04
CA ASN A 753 -25.81 -9.65 -12.39
C ASN A 753 -25.17 -10.71 -11.47
N MET A 754 -25.99 -11.53 -10.82
CA MET A 754 -25.52 -12.75 -10.14
C MET A 754 -24.94 -13.75 -11.15
N LEU A 755 -25.65 -14.03 -12.26
CA LEU A 755 -25.20 -14.96 -13.29
C LEU A 755 -23.85 -14.54 -13.87
N ARG A 756 -23.70 -13.29 -14.35
CA ARG A 756 -22.42 -12.79 -14.88
C ARG A 756 -21.31 -12.82 -13.83
N ARG A 757 -21.61 -12.50 -12.56
CA ARG A 757 -20.62 -12.59 -11.48
C ARG A 757 -20.17 -14.03 -11.21
N LEU A 758 -21.04 -15.03 -11.32
CA LEU A 758 -20.65 -16.45 -11.22
C LEU A 758 -19.89 -16.92 -12.48
N GLU A 759 -20.26 -16.46 -13.67
CA GLU A 759 -19.55 -16.74 -14.93
C GLU A 759 -18.14 -16.10 -14.98
N ALA A 760 -17.80 -15.17 -14.09
CA ALA A 760 -16.42 -14.72 -13.90
C ALA A 760 -15.51 -15.84 -13.34
N ASP A 761 -15.97 -16.65 -12.38
CA ASP A 761 -15.19 -17.73 -11.75
C ASP A 761 -15.38 -19.11 -12.40
N TYR A 762 -16.62 -19.47 -12.76
CA TYR A 762 -17.00 -20.86 -13.06
C TYR A 762 -17.40 -21.07 -14.53
N PRO A 763 -17.43 -22.33 -15.03
CA PRO A 763 -17.91 -22.65 -16.38
C PRO A 763 -19.38 -22.28 -16.59
N ARG A 764 -19.75 -21.76 -17.77
CA ARG A 764 -21.09 -21.20 -18.04
C ARG A 764 -22.24 -22.19 -17.79
N LYS A 765 -22.01 -23.49 -18.04
CA LYS A 765 -22.97 -24.56 -17.75
C LYS A 765 -23.23 -24.75 -16.26
N ALA A 766 -22.18 -24.70 -15.44
CA ALA A 766 -22.28 -24.80 -13.99
C ALA A 766 -23.02 -23.58 -13.42
N CYS A 767 -22.71 -22.37 -13.91
CA CYS A 767 -23.42 -21.14 -13.53
C CYS A 767 -24.93 -21.23 -13.79
N LYS A 768 -25.35 -21.78 -14.93
CA LYS A 768 -26.78 -21.97 -15.25
C LYS A 768 -27.48 -22.96 -14.31
N VAL A 769 -26.79 -24.02 -13.90
CA VAL A 769 -27.34 -24.98 -12.92
C VAL A 769 -27.39 -24.39 -11.52
N LEU A 770 -26.36 -23.66 -11.06
CA LEU A 770 -26.39 -22.87 -9.83
C LEU A 770 -27.58 -21.88 -9.82
N MET A 771 -27.74 -21.12 -10.90
CA MET A 771 -28.83 -20.14 -11.01
C MET A 771 -30.22 -20.80 -11.03
N ASN A 772 -30.34 -22.03 -11.54
CA ASN A 772 -31.60 -22.78 -11.49
C ASN A 772 -31.86 -23.43 -10.12
N HIS A 773 -30.81 -23.86 -9.42
CA HIS A 773 -30.91 -24.46 -8.08
C HIS A 773 -31.36 -23.43 -7.03
N TYR A 774 -30.67 -22.28 -6.96
CA TYR A 774 -30.94 -21.25 -5.96
C TYR A 774 -32.00 -20.23 -6.38
N PHE A 775 -32.26 -20.06 -7.68
CA PHE A 775 -33.22 -19.06 -8.20
C PHE A 775 -34.14 -19.63 -9.31
N PRO A 776 -34.85 -20.77 -9.13
CA PRO A 776 -35.67 -21.38 -10.17
C PRO A 776 -36.76 -20.42 -10.70
N ASN A 777 -37.34 -19.59 -9.83
CA ASN A 777 -38.33 -18.58 -10.17
C ASN A 777 -37.72 -17.23 -10.64
N ARG A 778 -36.41 -17.19 -10.92
CA ARG A 778 -35.58 -16.01 -11.26
C ARG A 778 -35.69 -14.82 -10.29
N LYS A 779 -36.13 -15.08 -9.05
CA LYS A 779 -36.30 -14.11 -7.95
C LYS A 779 -35.47 -14.56 -6.75
N LEU A 780 -35.01 -13.58 -5.95
CA LEU A 780 -34.28 -13.81 -4.70
C LEU A 780 -35.18 -14.53 -3.67
N PRO A 781 -34.80 -15.72 -3.16
CA PRO A 781 -35.55 -16.41 -2.10
C PRO A 781 -35.65 -15.61 -0.79
N PRO A 782 -36.76 -15.70 -0.03
CA PRO A 782 -36.94 -14.95 1.22
C PRO A 782 -35.89 -15.19 2.31
N VAL A 783 -35.16 -16.32 2.26
CA VAL A 783 -34.06 -16.62 3.20
C VAL A 783 -32.86 -15.68 3.04
N TYR A 784 -32.66 -15.11 1.84
CA TYR A 784 -31.55 -14.20 1.58
C TYR A 784 -32.00 -12.74 1.57
N LYS A 785 -31.48 -11.94 2.52
CA LYS A 785 -31.81 -10.52 2.65
C LYS A 785 -31.36 -9.66 1.46
N THR A 786 -30.33 -10.08 0.73
CA THR A 786 -29.78 -9.39 -0.45
C THR A 786 -29.17 -10.39 -1.44
N TRP A 787 -29.00 -9.98 -2.71
CA TRP A 787 -28.22 -10.72 -3.69
C TRP A 787 -26.76 -10.93 -3.24
N GLN A 788 -26.19 -9.99 -2.48
CA GLN A 788 -24.86 -10.12 -1.88
C GLN A 788 -24.81 -11.27 -0.85
N ALA A 789 -25.82 -11.40 0.00
CA ALA A 789 -25.90 -12.51 0.96
C ALA A 789 -26.05 -13.85 0.24
N ALA A 790 -26.95 -13.93 -0.75
CA ALA A 790 -27.11 -15.12 -1.57
C ALA A 790 -25.80 -15.53 -2.27
N PHE A 791 -25.05 -14.56 -2.82
CA PHE A 791 -23.73 -14.81 -3.42
C PHE A 791 -22.75 -15.41 -2.42
N GLY A 792 -22.72 -14.90 -1.19
CA GLY A 792 -21.89 -15.44 -0.12
C GLY A 792 -22.17 -16.92 0.18
N HIS A 793 -23.45 -17.30 0.30
CA HIS A 793 -23.84 -18.71 0.52
C HIS A 793 -23.47 -19.58 -0.69
N ILE A 794 -23.91 -19.21 -1.90
CA ILE A 794 -23.65 -19.98 -3.13
C ILE A 794 -22.15 -20.21 -3.34
N TYR A 795 -21.34 -19.18 -3.12
CA TYR A 795 -19.90 -19.26 -3.32
C TYR A 795 -19.21 -20.08 -2.21
N ALA A 796 -19.68 -20.00 -0.96
CA ALA A 796 -19.21 -20.85 0.13
C ALA A 796 -19.60 -22.34 -0.08
N ASP A 797 -20.81 -22.62 -0.58
CA ASP A 797 -21.25 -23.97 -0.90
C ASP A 797 -20.42 -24.59 -2.04
N VAL A 798 -20.11 -23.79 -3.08
CA VAL A 798 -19.35 -24.25 -4.26
C VAL A 798 -17.84 -24.39 -4.00
N GLN A 799 -17.22 -23.54 -3.18
CA GLN A 799 -15.80 -23.68 -2.83
C GLN A 799 -15.55 -24.62 -1.64
N ILE A 800 -16.50 -24.69 -0.70
CA ILE A 800 -16.35 -25.41 0.57
C ILE A 800 -17.51 -26.39 0.76
N HIS A 801 -18.66 -25.93 1.27
CA HIS A 801 -19.59 -26.80 2.00
C HIS A 801 -20.10 -28.00 1.17
N ALA A 802 -20.71 -27.75 0.00
CA ALA A 802 -21.29 -28.83 -0.81
C ALA A 802 -20.21 -29.64 -1.54
N PHE A 803 -19.13 -29.00 -1.99
CA PHE A 803 -18.07 -29.66 -2.78
C PHE A 803 -17.10 -30.49 -1.94
N GLU A 804 -16.84 -30.10 -0.69
CA GLU A 804 -16.22 -30.99 0.30
C GLU A 804 -17.08 -32.24 0.51
N ARG A 805 -18.37 -32.07 0.85
CA ARG A 805 -19.30 -33.17 1.11
C ARG A 805 -19.38 -34.14 -0.06
N GLY A 806 -19.54 -33.61 -1.28
CA GLY A 806 -19.58 -34.38 -2.51
C GLY A 806 -18.31 -35.21 -2.73
N MET A 807 -17.13 -34.59 -2.58
CA MET A 807 -15.85 -35.30 -2.67
C MET A 807 -15.69 -36.35 -1.57
N VAL A 808 -15.86 -35.99 -0.30
CA VAL A 808 -15.60 -36.87 0.85
C VAL A 808 -16.53 -38.08 0.85
N ASN A 809 -17.84 -37.90 0.67
CA ASN A 809 -18.82 -38.99 0.48
C ASN A 809 -18.43 -39.92 -0.67
N THR A 810 -17.90 -39.37 -1.76
CA THR A 810 -17.45 -40.16 -2.91
C THR A 810 -16.19 -40.96 -2.59
N LEU A 811 -15.18 -40.35 -1.97
CA LEU A 811 -13.95 -41.06 -1.55
C LEU A 811 -14.26 -42.19 -0.55
N ILE A 812 -15.20 -41.96 0.37
CA ILE A 812 -15.68 -42.96 1.34
C ILE A 812 -16.40 -44.11 0.63
N LYS A 813 -17.32 -43.83 -0.30
CA LYS A 813 -17.99 -44.85 -1.14
C LYS A 813 -17.02 -45.64 -2.01
N GLN A 814 -15.92 -45.02 -2.43
CA GLN A 814 -14.82 -45.66 -3.17
C GLN A 814 -13.80 -46.33 -2.21
N GLY A 815 -14.16 -46.52 -0.94
CA GLY A 815 -13.43 -47.30 0.06
C GLY A 815 -12.13 -46.65 0.56
N ALA A 816 -12.02 -45.32 0.49
CA ALA A 816 -10.86 -44.55 0.99
C ALA A 816 -11.16 -43.80 2.31
N GLY A 817 -12.23 -44.17 3.01
CA GLY A 817 -12.72 -43.44 4.19
C GLY A 817 -11.71 -43.34 5.33
N ASP A 818 -10.93 -44.39 5.58
CA ASP A 818 -9.93 -44.45 6.66
C ASP A 818 -8.75 -43.48 6.47
N LEU A 819 -8.69 -42.80 5.32
CA LEU A 819 -7.73 -41.75 5.01
C LEU A 819 -8.29 -40.33 5.20
N ILE A 820 -9.59 -40.17 5.50
CA ILE A 820 -10.27 -38.87 5.51
C ILE A 820 -10.70 -38.48 6.92
N HIS A 821 -10.25 -37.31 7.37
CA HIS A 821 -10.53 -36.77 8.69
C HIS A 821 -11.23 -35.41 8.57
N ARG A 822 -12.52 -35.36 8.90
CA ARG A 822 -13.36 -34.16 8.72
C ARG A 822 -13.36 -33.25 9.94
N TYR A 823 -13.42 -31.93 9.75
CA TYR A 823 -13.62 -30.96 10.83
C TYR A 823 -14.70 -29.90 10.53
N ARG A 824 -15.28 -29.34 11.60
CA ARG A 824 -16.06 -28.10 11.56
C ARG A 824 -15.67 -27.17 12.70
N ILE A 825 -15.56 -25.89 12.43
CA ILE A 825 -15.35 -24.85 13.44
C ILE A 825 -16.59 -23.97 13.57
N GLU A 826 -17.26 -24.03 14.73
CA GLU A 826 -18.31 -23.08 15.16
C GLU A 826 -17.76 -22.09 16.22
N TRP A 827 -16.50 -22.27 16.64
CA TRP A 827 -15.82 -21.52 17.67
C TRP A 827 -14.86 -20.46 17.11
N ARG A 828 -14.62 -19.37 17.86
CA ARG A 828 -13.61 -18.36 17.51
C ARG A 828 -12.84 -17.89 18.74
N ALA A 829 -11.52 -17.77 18.60
CA ALA A 829 -10.66 -17.19 19.62
C ALA A 829 -10.91 -15.68 19.78
N LYS A 830 -10.80 -15.16 21.00
CA LYS A 830 -11.05 -13.73 21.32
C LYS A 830 -10.10 -12.77 20.60
N CYS A 831 -8.94 -13.23 20.14
CA CYS A 831 -8.03 -12.42 19.32
C CYS A 831 -8.64 -12.05 17.95
N VAL A 832 -9.52 -12.89 17.39
CA VAL A 832 -10.20 -12.66 16.10
C VAL A 832 -11.16 -11.47 16.16
N ASP A 833 -11.70 -11.15 17.34
CA ASP A 833 -12.57 -9.98 17.55
C ASP A 833 -11.88 -8.63 17.29
N LYS A 834 -10.55 -8.62 17.16
CA LYS A 834 -9.76 -7.44 16.76
C LYS A 834 -9.79 -7.20 15.24
N THR A 835 -10.07 -8.22 14.43
CA THR A 835 -9.92 -8.20 12.96
C THR A 835 -11.20 -8.55 12.19
N MET A 836 -12.14 -9.27 12.81
CA MET A 836 -13.42 -9.66 12.20
C MET A 836 -14.62 -9.33 13.11
N PRO A 837 -15.76 -8.86 12.57
CA PRO A 837 -16.97 -8.62 13.35
C PRO A 837 -17.40 -9.84 14.18
N LYS A 838 -17.86 -9.61 15.43
CA LYS A 838 -18.36 -10.67 16.32
C LYS A 838 -19.60 -11.38 15.75
N GLY A 839 -20.52 -10.61 15.15
CA GLY A 839 -21.76 -11.12 14.54
C GLY A 839 -21.60 -11.87 13.22
N TRP A 840 -20.38 -12.27 12.88
CA TRP A 840 -20.05 -13.12 11.72
C TRP A 840 -19.75 -14.58 12.11
N GLY A 841 -19.96 -14.95 13.38
CA GLY A 841 -19.73 -16.30 13.88
C GLY A 841 -18.30 -16.79 13.65
N ALA A 842 -18.14 -18.10 13.42
CA ALA A 842 -16.90 -18.67 12.93
C ALA A 842 -16.89 -18.53 11.40
N SER A 843 -16.36 -17.40 10.93
CA SER A 843 -16.24 -17.05 9.52
C SER A 843 -14.91 -17.51 8.90
N HIS A 844 -14.83 -17.46 7.58
CA HIS A 844 -13.60 -17.71 6.82
C HIS A 844 -12.42 -16.90 7.36
N GLY A 845 -11.33 -17.60 7.72
CA GLY A 845 -10.11 -17.06 8.31
C GLY A 845 -10.13 -16.90 9.83
N SER A 846 -11.24 -17.19 10.51
CA SER A 846 -11.29 -17.12 11.99
C SER A 846 -10.62 -18.32 12.67
N ASP A 847 -10.63 -19.48 12.03
CA ASP A 847 -9.96 -20.72 12.48
C ASP A 847 -8.44 -20.70 12.28
N LEU A 848 -7.88 -19.72 11.55
CA LEU A 848 -6.42 -19.49 11.50
C LEU A 848 -5.82 -19.30 12.90
N ALA A 849 -6.59 -18.75 13.85
CA ALA A 849 -6.19 -18.63 15.25
C ALA A 849 -6.19 -19.97 16.02
N ILE A 850 -6.78 -21.03 15.47
CA ILE A 850 -6.71 -22.41 15.97
C ILE A 850 -5.48 -23.07 15.35
N TRP A 851 -5.47 -23.23 14.02
CA TRP A 851 -4.44 -23.96 13.27
C TRP A 851 -3.02 -23.42 13.48
N PHE A 852 -2.87 -22.12 13.70
CA PHE A 852 -1.56 -21.47 13.89
C PHE A 852 -1.42 -20.84 15.28
N PHE A 853 -2.08 -21.44 16.29
CA PHE A 853 -1.95 -21.12 17.73
C PHE A 853 -1.98 -19.61 18.03
N GLY A 854 -3.08 -18.96 17.64
CA GLY A 854 -3.30 -17.53 17.76
C GLY A 854 -2.79 -16.68 16.60
N ASN A 855 -2.00 -17.25 15.68
CA ASN A 855 -1.48 -16.58 14.47
C ASN A 855 -0.85 -15.21 14.75
N GLY A 856 0.19 -15.20 15.60
CA GLY A 856 0.87 -13.98 16.07
C GLY A 856 0.12 -13.15 17.11
N SER A 857 -1.13 -13.51 17.46
CA SER A 857 -1.86 -12.97 18.61
C SER A 857 -1.84 -13.93 19.79
N THR A 858 -1.72 -13.39 21.01
CA THR A 858 -1.81 -14.18 22.26
C THR A 858 -3.20 -14.79 22.45
N LEU A 859 -3.24 -16.10 22.70
CA LEU A 859 -4.40 -16.83 23.25
C LEU A 859 -4.34 -16.84 24.79
N SER A 860 -5.48 -16.80 25.48
CA SER A 860 -5.51 -17.05 26.93
C SER A 860 -5.33 -18.53 27.26
N GLU A 861 -4.91 -18.87 28.47
CA GLU A 861 -4.61 -20.26 28.87
C GLU A 861 -5.82 -21.23 28.78
N LYS A 862 -7.08 -20.73 28.80
CA LYS A 862 -8.25 -21.55 28.45
C LYS A 862 -8.31 -21.83 26.95
N GLU A 863 -8.07 -20.81 26.12
CA GLU A 863 -8.09 -20.91 24.66
C GLU A 863 -6.94 -21.79 24.14
N LYS A 864 -5.74 -21.69 24.74
CA LYS A 864 -4.60 -22.57 24.43
C LYS A 864 -4.97 -24.05 24.60
N ARG A 865 -5.57 -24.43 25.74
CA ARG A 865 -6.03 -25.81 25.98
C ARG A 865 -7.04 -26.29 24.95
N ILE A 866 -8.09 -25.50 24.70
CA ILE A 866 -9.12 -25.81 23.67
C ILE A 866 -8.48 -26.05 22.29
N VAL A 867 -7.52 -25.22 21.89
CA VAL A 867 -6.84 -25.33 20.59
C VAL A 867 -5.89 -26.53 20.53
N SER A 868 -5.11 -26.78 21.59
CA SER A 868 -4.18 -27.93 21.66
C SER A 868 -4.92 -29.27 21.69
N GLU A 869 -5.76 -29.48 22.71
CA GLU A 869 -6.48 -30.73 22.95
C GLU A 869 -7.49 -31.00 21.81
N GLY A 870 -8.11 -29.95 21.28
CA GLY A 870 -9.04 -30.02 20.17
C GLY A 870 -8.38 -30.41 18.84
N PHE A 871 -7.26 -29.77 18.47
CA PHE A 871 -6.74 -29.83 17.09
C PHE A 871 -5.22 -29.99 16.97
N LEU A 872 -4.40 -29.27 17.74
CA LEU A 872 -2.95 -29.27 17.50
C LEU A 872 -2.25 -30.56 17.99
N ASP A 873 -2.75 -31.20 19.04
CA ASP A 873 -2.18 -32.48 19.50
C ASP A 873 -2.44 -33.63 18.49
N PRO A 874 -3.68 -33.82 17.95
CA PRO A 874 -3.90 -34.69 16.80
C PRO A 874 -3.07 -34.30 15.56
N LEU A 875 -2.99 -33.01 15.23
CA LEU A 875 -2.23 -32.51 14.08
C LEU A 875 -0.72 -32.82 14.21
N SER A 876 -0.13 -32.65 15.39
CA SER A 876 1.28 -32.96 15.64
C SER A 876 1.59 -34.44 15.34
N ARG A 877 0.73 -35.36 15.79
CA ARG A 877 0.84 -36.80 15.48
C ARG A 877 0.70 -37.08 13.98
N PHE A 878 -0.33 -36.53 13.34
CA PHE A 878 -0.56 -36.61 11.89
C PHE A 878 0.67 -36.14 11.10
N LEU A 879 1.27 -34.99 11.45
CA LEU A 879 2.45 -34.47 10.77
C LEU A 879 3.66 -35.41 10.93
N LYS A 880 3.91 -35.94 12.12
CA LYS A 880 4.95 -36.96 12.32
C LYS A 880 4.68 -38.28 11.59
N GLY A 881 3.42 -38.63 11.36
CA GLY A 881 3.03 -39.97 10.86
C GLY A 881 2.88 -41.00 11.99
N GLU A 882 2.72 -40.54 13.23
CA GLU A 882 2.30 -41.37 14.36
C GLU A 882 0.82 -41.78 14.18
N GLN A 883 0.41 -42.93 14.72
CA GLN A 883 -1.03 -43.22 14.83
C GLN A 883 -1.70 -42.20 15.76
N PHE A 884 -2.82 -41.65 15.30
CA PHE A 884 -3.63 -40.68 16.03
C PHE A 884 -5.11 -41.03 15.91
N ASP A 885 -5.85 -40.72 16.98
CA ASP A 885 -7.30 -40.82 16.97
C ASP A 885 -7.91 -39.45 16.63
N TRP A 886 -8.90 -39.45 15.75
CA TRP A 886 -9.69 -38.26 15.39
C TRP A 886 -11.03 -38.21 16.13
N GLY A 887 -11.40 -39.28 16.85
CA GLY A 887 -12.64 -39.45 17.62
C GLY A 887 -13.84 -39.94 16.80
N THR A 888 -13.74 -39.92 15.46
CA THR A 888 -14.80 -40.34 14.53
C THR A 888 -14.93 -41.86 14.48
N GLN A 889 -16.13 -42.38 14.73
CA GLN A 889 -16.44 -43.82 14.65
C GLN A 889 -16.53 -44.30 13.19
N HIS A 890 -16.87 -43.40 12.26
CA HIS A 890 -16.80 -43.63 10.82
C HIS A 890 -16.53 -42.33 10.04
N ALA A 891 -15.88 -42.45 8.88
CA ALA A 891 -15.34 -41.31 8.12
C ALA A 891 -16.32 -40.22 7.66
N MET A 892 -17.65 -40.47 7.72
CA MET A 892 -18.66 -39.43 7.46
C MET A 892 -18.82 -38.41 8.60
N GLN A 893 -18.51 -38.81 9.85
CA GLN A 893 -18.63 -37.96 11.04
C GLN A 893 -17.65 -36.79 11.01
N ILE A 894 -18.02 -35.71 11.68
CA ILE A 894 -17.25 -34.49 11.77
C ILE A 894 -16.76 -34.30 13.21
N ARG A 895 -15.48 -33.95 13.35
CA ARG A 895 -14.90 -33.43 14.59
C ARG A 895 -15.21 -31.92 14.67
N THR A 896 -16.26 -31.57 15.40
CA THR A 896 -16.75 -30.18 15.50
C THR A 896 -16.27 -29.49 16.77
N LEU A 897 -15.70 -28.29 16.63
CA LEU A 897 -15.46 -27.39 17.75
C LEU A 897 -16.66 -26.45 17.92
N LYS A 898 -17.48 -26.70 18.94
CA LYS A 898 -18.72 -25.97 19.23
C LYS A 898 -18.46 -24.58 19.79
N SER A 899 -19.42 -23.67 19.61
CA SER A 899 -19.27 -22.24 19.92
C SER A 899 -18.94 -21.90 21.39
N ASP A 900 -19.18 -22.83 22.33
CA ASP A 900 -18.81 -22.70 23.76
C ASP A 900 -17.35 -23.11 24.07
N GLY A 901 -16.69 -23.76 23.11
CA GLY A 901 -15.35 -24.34 23.22
C GLY A 901 -15.34 -25.83 23.55
N SER A 902 -16.50 -26.52 23.53
CA SER A 902 -16.58 -27.98 23.63
C SER A 902 -16.25 -28.65 22.29
N LEU A 903 -15.74 -29.87 22.35
CA LEU A 903 -15.43 -30.70 21.18
C LEU A 903 -16.46 -31.83 21.09
N VAL A 904 -17.09 -32.00 19.94
CA VAL A 904 -18.14 -33.00 19.70
C VAL A 904 -17.84 -33.77 18.40
N ILE A 905 -18.14 -35.06 18.40
CA ILE A 905 -18.18 -35.89 17.20
C ILE A 905 -19.64 -36.03 16.79
N GLU A 906 -19.99 -35.59 15.58
CA GLU A 906 -21.39 -35.51 15.12
C GLU A 906 -21.59 -35.91 13.66
N GLU A 907 -22.82 -36.25 13.30
CA GLU A 907 -23.24 -36.44 11.92
C GLU A 907 -23.40 -35.09 11.19
N ASP A 908 -23.11 -35.09 9.89
CA ASP A 908 -23.16 -33.88 9.08
C ASP A 908 -24.59 -33.51 8.67
N THR A 909 -25.22 -32.66 9.47
CA THR A 909 -26.59 -32.14 9.27
C THR A 909 -26.84 -31.44 7.93
N ARG A 910 -25.78 -31.08 7.16
CA ARG A 910 -25.89 -30.51 5.80
C ARG A 910 -25.52 -31.50 4.68
N LEU A 911 -25.37 -32.79 4.99
CA LEU A 911 -24.95 -33.81 4.02
C LEU A 911 -25.88 -33.86 2.80
N GLU A 912 -27.19 -34.03 3.01
CA GLU A 912 -28.16 -34.19 1.90
C GLU A 912 -28.22 -32.96 0.98
N GLU A 913 -28.16 -31.75 1.56
CA GLU A 913 -28.08 -30.49 0.83
C GLU A 913 -26.83 -30.44 -0.06
N GLY A 914 -25.66 -30.74 0.51
CA GLY A 914 -24.39 -30.75 -0.22
C GLY A 914 -24.34 -31.80 -1.33
N LEU A 915 -24.85 -33.01 -1.07
CA LEU A 915 -24.89 -34.09 -2.06
C LEU A 915 -25.85 -33.80 -3.21
N LYS A 916 -27.02 -33.19 -2.93
CA LYS A 916 -27.95 -32.76 -3.98
C LYS A 916 -27.28 -31.79 -4.95
N LEU A 917 -26.59 -30.77 -4.43
CA LEU A 917 -25.89 -29.78 -5.26
C LEU A 917 -24.71 -30.40 -6.03
N TRP A 918 -23.95 -31.31 -5.41
CA TRP A 918 -22.92 -32.10 -6.10
C TRP A 918 -23.50 -32.91 -7.27
N ASP A 919 -24.59 -33.65 -7.07
CA ASP A 919 -25.18 -34.49 -8.11
C ASP A 919 -25.85 -33.69 -9.25
N GLU A 920 -26.39 -32.50 -8.96
CA GLU A 920 -26.86 -31.58 -10.01
C GLU A 920 -25.69 -31.01 -10.83
N LEU A 921 -24.60 -30.59 -10.19
CA LEU A 921 -23.44 -30.03 -10.88
C LEU A 921 -22.55 -31.08 -11.53
N LYS A 922 -22.56 -32.33 -11.05
CA LYS A 922 -22.00 -33.49 -11.75
C LYS A 922 -22.69 -33.68 -13.10
N LYS A 923 -24.03 -33.68 -13.12
CA LYS A 923 -24.83 -33.76 -14.37
C LYS A 923 -24.55 -32.57 -15.30
N ALA A 924 -24.22 -31.40 -14.76
CA ALA A 924 -23.82 -30.21 -15.52
C ALA A 924 -22.38 -30.28 -16.07
N GLY A 925 -21.46 -30.90 -15.30
CA GLY A 925 -20.04 -31.04 -15.59
C GLY A 925 -19.70 -32.15 -16.58
N LEU A 926 -20.63 -33.09 -16.82
CA LEU A 926 -20.58 -34.05 -17.91
C LEU A 926 -20.69 -33.36 -19.29
N LEU A 927 -19.63 -32.68 -19.74
CA LEU A 927 -19.35 -32.43 -21.18
C LEU A 927 -17.94 -31.84 -21.44
N ALA A 928 -16.91 -32.65 -21.20
CA ALA A 928 -15.74 -32.74 -22.07
C ALA A 928 -15.56 -34.24 -22.41
N GLN A 929 -15.32 -34.58 -23.67
CA GLN A 929 -15.55 -35.97 -24.13
C GLN A 929 -14.50 -36.98 -23.62
N PRO A 930 -14.90 -38.08 -22.95
CA PRO A 930 -14.01 -39.21 -22.73
C PRO A 930 -13.95 -40.08 -24.00
N LYS A 931 -12.98 -39.82 -24.88
CA LYS A 931 -12.65 -40.75 -25.98
C LYS A 931 -11.17 -41.05 -26.24
N GLU A 932 -10.23 -40.10 -26.07
CA GLU A 932 -8.82 -40.34 -26.47
C GLU A 932 -7.72 -40.09 -25.43
N ILE A 933 -8.01 -39.54 -24.24
CA ILE A 933 -6.98 -39.32 -23.19
C ILE A 933 -7.23 -40.26 -21.99
N ALA A 934 -7.26 -41.57 -22.28
CA ALA A 934 -7.29 -42.66 -21.30
C ALA A 934 -5.96 -43.45 -21.32
N LYS A 935 -4.83 -42.75 -21.43
CA LYS A 935 -3.46 -43.29 -21.38
C LYS A 935 -2.48 -42.28 -20.78
N LEU A 936 -2.47 -42.18 -19.44
CA LEU A 936 -1.37 -41.65 -18.63
C LEU A 936 -1.39 -42.35 -17.27
#